data_AF-A0A8J3L9J1-F1
#
_entry.id   AF-A0A8J3L9J1-F1
#
_cell.length_a   1.000
_cell.length_b   1.000
_cell.length_c   1.000
_cell.angle_alpha   90.00
_cell.angle_beta   90.00
_cell.angle_gamma   90.00
#
_symmetry.space_group_name_H-M   'P 1'
#
loop_
_entity.id
_entity.type
_entity.pdbx_description
1 polymer ?
#
loop_
_entity_poly.entity_id
_entity_poly.type
_entity_poly.pdbx_seq_one_letter_code
_entity_poly.pdbx_strand_id
1 'polypeptide(L)'
;MSQARLALLDGSTFFTTNGLGDTDGPEDGLYFADTRHLSTWRLTIDGAEFHLLSFDTPQYYSARISATLPSVSVGVNPTLSLWRERIVATGVHEDLHLENYSDQERELTLELSLGADFADVFEVKDAKIGSRPVTTAVGPDTITFGYHRDGFTRATKVSFTEPGDLHPGGIRWAIRLPARGSWTTCIDVTCTDNDGEHELRVGHGGFGQLEPDMPQTMQQWLDDAPVLHTIFDPARHAYRHALMDLAALRFHPLRGMEHSVPAAGAPWFMALFGRDSLITAFQALPFQPRLAATTLEALAMVQATASDDFRDADPGKIPHELRHGELTFTGRTPHSPYYGTHDATLLFLILLDEYERWTADTALVRRLEPAARAAVAWMRGPADPDGDGYLEYRTRSSQGLVNQCWKDSWNSIMFADGKVAEPPIATCEIQGYAYDARIRTARLARDVWHDPAFADQLEHEAAALRERFNTDFWIAERGHFALALDGGKRQVDAATSNIGHLLWSGIVDDEHAEATVALLLDPKMSSGWGIRTMSSADHGYNPIEYHNGTVWPHDTAIIAEGLRRYGHRAEAAELALKLMEAAAAFGYRLPEVFAGFDRKGDKPVEYPTPSSPQAWSAGSVLMVLRTLFGLDADGATLRSAERPAGFDGPVRLENVPFRGGRHIIEI
;
A
#
# COMPACT_ATOMS: atom_id res chain seq x y z
N MET A 1 22.48 -8.85 -14.22
CA MET A 1 21.88 -7.84 -13.32
C MET A 1 20.44 -7.71 -13.79
N SER A 2 19.44 -7.85 -12.91
CA SER A 2 18.07 -7.54 -13.36
C SER A 2 18.11 -6.09 -13.83
N GLN A 3 17.54 -5.79 -15.00
CA GLN A 3 17.31 -4.41 -15.36
C GLN A 3 16.42 -3.81 -14.28
N ALA A 4 16.63 -2.54 -13.91
CA ALA A 4 15.77 -1.87 -12.96
C ALA A 4 14.31 -1.93 -13.48
N ARG A 5 13.37 -2.33 -12.62
CA ARG A 5 11.94 -2.36 -12.96
C ARG A 5 11.42 -0.92 -13.04
N LEU A 6 10.58 -0.66 -14.04
CA LEU A 6 9.85 0.58 -14.24
C LEU A 6 8.36 0.29 -14.03
N ALA A 7 7.76 0.97 -13.05
CA ALA A 7 6.33 0.91 -12.77
C ALA A 7 5.74 2.32 -12.86
N LEU A 8 4.77 2.50 -13.76
CA LEU A 8 3.98 3.71 -13.90
C LEU A 8 2.55 3.43 -13.50
N LEU A 9 1.88 4.35 -12.82
CA LEU A 9 0.49 4.17 -12.40
C LEU A 9 -0.33 5.45 -12.47
N ASP A 10 -1.62 5.32 -12.73
CA ASP A 10 -2.62 6.37 -12.58
C ASP A 10 -3.97 5.72 -12.23
N GLY A 11 -4.46 5.97 -11.02
CA GLY A 11 -5.68 5.35 -10.53
C GLY A 11 -5.62 3.82 -10.53
N SER A 12 -6.54 3.19 -11.26
CA SER A 12 -6.64 1.73 -11.40
C SER A 12 -5.81 1.16 -12.56
N THR A 13 -5.04 2.00 -13.26
CA THR A 13 -4.16 1.60 -14.35
C THR A 13 -2.72 1.58 -13.89
N PHE A 14 -1.97 0.54 -14.23
CA PHE A 14 -0.53 0.54 -14.04
C PHE A 14 0.18 -0.25 -15.14
N PHE A 15 1.43 0.12 -15.43
CA PHE A 15 2.25 -0.55 -16.44
C PHE A 15 3.60 -0.90 -15.82
N THR A 16 3.86 -2.20 -15.70
CA THR A 16 5.13 -2.78 -15.23
C THR A 16 5.97 -3.24 -16.41
N THR A 17 7.22 -2.77 -16.48
CA THR A 17 8.20 -3.09 -17.52
C THR A 17 9.62 -3.09 -16.95
N ASN A 18 10.60 -3.50 -17.76
CA ASN A 18 12.00 -3.25 -17.47
C ASN A 18 12.39 -1.78 -17.76
N GLY A 19 13.65 -1.42 -17.50
CA GLY A 19 14.16 -0.06 -17.70
C GLY A 19 14.17 0.41 -19.16
N LEU A 20 14.05 -0.50 -20.14
CA LEU A 20 13.85 -0.15 -21.55
C LEU A 20 12.40 0.23 -21.88
N GLY A 21 11.46 -0.02 -20.97
CA GLY A 21 10.02 0.14 -21.21
C GLY A 21 9.40 -1.08 -21.90
N ASP A 22 10.07 -2.23 -21.87
CA ASP A 22 9.62 -3.49 -22.47
C ASP A 22 9.19 -4.50 -21.40
N THR A 23 8.26 -5.37 -21.76
CA THR A 23 7.89 -6.54 -20.95
C THR A 23 8.93 -7.65 -21.14
N ASP A 24 9.54 -8.12 -20.05
CA ASP A 24 10.53 -9.20 -20.04
C ASP A 24 10.32 -10.25 -18.95
N GLY A 25 9.45 -9.98 -17.98
CA GLY A 25 9.03 -10.90 -16.92
C GLY A 25 7.59 -11.40 -17.07
N PRO A 26 7.25 -12.51 -16.39
CA PRO A 26 5.89 -13.07 -16.40
C PRO A 26 4.87 -12.17 -15.69
N GLU A 27 5.31 -11.27 -14.80
CA GLU A 27 4.51 -10.24 -14.12
C GLU A 27 4.40 -8.89 -14.86
N ASP A 28 5.09 -8.72 -15.99
CA ASP A 28 5.03 -7.45 -16.71
C ASP A 28 3.73 -7.32 -17.49
N GLY A 29 3.36 -6.06 -17.74
CA GLY A 29 2.23 -5.74 -18.60
C GLY A 29 1.51 -4.45 -18.25
N LEU A 30 0.55 -4.11 -19.10
CA LEU A 30 -0.43 -3.07 -18.83
C LEU A 30 -1.62 -3.69 -18.11
N TYR A 31 -1.93 -3.16 -16.94
CA TYR A 31 -3.05 -3.57 -16.10
C TYR A 31 -4.06 -2.44 -16.00
N PHE A 32 -5.33 -2.81 -16.02
CA PHE A 32 -6.45 -1.92 -15.76
C PHE A 32 -7.55 -2.71 -15.06
N ALA A 33 -8.06 -2.18 -13.94
CA ALA A 33 -9.16 -2.78 -13.16
C ALA A 33 -8.95 -4.28 -12.89
N ASP A 34 -7.84 -4.61 -12.22
CA ASP A 34 -7.40 -5.97 -11.85
C ASP A 34 -7.21 -6.96 -13.03
N THR A 35 -7.12 -6.47 -14.28
CA THR A 35 -6.92 -7.30 -15.47
C THR A 35 -5.66 -6.87 -16.24
N ARG A 36 -4.84 -7.82 -16.69
CA ARG A 36 -3.72 -7.55 -17.60
C ARG A 36 -4.20 -7.42 -19.05
N HIS A 37 -4.28 -6.19 -19.54
CA HIS A 37 -4.69 -5.85 -20.89
C HIS A 37 -3.63 -6.14 -21.95
N LEU A 38 -2.34 -5.96 -21.61
CA LEU A 38 -1.22 -6.31 -22.49
C LEU A 38 -0.19 -7.11 -21.71
N SER A 39 0.06 -8.35 -22.12
CA SER A 39 1.09 -9.24 -21.57
C SER A 39 2.41 -9.17 -22.34
N THR A 40 2.41 -8.56 -23.51
CA THR A 40 3.62 -8.31 -24.30
C THR A 40 3.60 -6.90 -24.85
N TRP A 41 4.68 -6.17 -24.59
CA TRP A 41 5.02 -4.89 -25.19
C TRP A 41 6.54 -4.87 -25.34
N ARG A 42 7.05 -5.14 -26.54
CA ARG A 42 8.50 -5.24 -26.77
C ARG A 42 8.89 -4.56 -28.07
N LEU A 43 9.78 -3.58 -27.98
CA LEU A 43 10.31 -2.86 -29.13
C LEU A 43 11.69 -3.38 -29.53
N THR A 44 11.87 -3.72 -30.80
CA THR A 44 13.14 -4.21 -31.34
C THR A 44 13.53 -3.47 -32.61
N ILE A 45 14.83 -3.42 -32.90
CA ILE A 45 15.40 -2.82 -34.11
C ILE A 45 16.26 -3.87 -34.82
N ASP A 46 15.96 -4.12 -36.10
CA ASP A 46 16.58 -5.16 -36.93
C ASP A 46 16.63 -6.54 -36.23
N GLY A 47 15.57 -6.84 -35.46
CA GLY A 47 15.43 -8.09 -34.71
C GLY A 47 16.23 -8.18 -33.40
N ALA A 48 16.85 -7.09 -32.96
CA ALA A 48 17.63 -7.04 -31.72
C ALA A 48 17.06 -6.03 -30.71
N GLU A 49 17.29 -6.29 -29.42
CA GLU A 49 16.90 -5.40 -28.31
C GLU A 49 17.78 -4.15 -28.28
N PHE A 50 17.20 -3.02 -27.88
CA PHE A 50 17.96 -1.79 -27.67
C PHE A 50 18.90 -1.91 -26.47
N HIS A 51 19.97 -1.13 -26.49
CA HIS A 51 20.83 -0.91 -25.33
C HIS A 51 20.35 0.30 -24.54
N LEU A 52 19.96 0.11 -23.27
CA LEU A 52 19.50 1.17 -22.38
C LEU A 52 20.65 2.14 -22.06
N LEU A 53 20.44 3.44 -22.26
CA LEU A 53 21.35 4.48 -21.81
C LEU A 53 20.92 5.02 -20.44
N SER A 54 19.65 5.38 -20.31
CA SER A 54 19.05 5.91 -19.08
C SER A 54 17.53 5.89 -19.16
N PHE A 55 16.86 5.91 -18.01
CA PHE A 55 15.46 6.28 -17.92
C PHE A 55 15.23 7.14 -16.68
N ASP A 56 14.18 7.95 -16.70
CA ASP A 56 13.69 8.72 -15.57
C ASP A 56 12.16 8.75 -15.53
N THR A 57 11.61 9.02 -14.35
CA THR A 57 10.16 9.14 -14.11
C THR A 57 9.85 10.56 -13.64
N PRO A 58 9.64 11.53 -14.55
CA PRO A 58 9.34 12.91 -14.17
C PRO A 58 8.11 13.05 -13.26
N GLN A 59 7.15 12.15 -13.46
CA GLN A 59 5.95 11.98 -12.63
C GLN A 59 5.69 10.48 -12.46
N TYR A 60 4.94 10.09 -11.43
CA TYR A 60 4.63 8.69 -11.12
C TYR A 60 3.87 7.93 -12.22
N TYR A 61 3.26 8.67 -13.16
CA TYR A 61 2.52 8.14 -14.31
C TYR A 61 3.28 8.24 -15.63
N SER A 62 4.50 8.79 -15.66
CA SER A 62 5.23 9.05 -16.91
C SER A 62 6.69 8.63 -16.82
N ALA A 63 7.25 8.16 -17.94
CA ALA A 63 8.67 7.86 -18.07
C ALA A 63 9.25 8.43 -19.36
N ARG A 64 10.51 8.85 -19.29
CA ARG A 64 11.35 9.10 -20.47
C ARG A 64 12.48 8.09 -20.48
N ILE A 65 12.67 7.44 -21.62
CA ILE A 65 13.62 6.34 -21.79
C ILE A 65 14.51 6.68 -22.97
N SER A 66 15.82 6.63 -22.76
CA SER A 66 16.84 6.86 -23.77
C SER A 66 17.60 5.57 -24.03
N ALA A 67 17.64 5.15 -25.28
CA ALA A 67 18.30 3.91 -25.69
C ALA A 67 19.05 4.07 -27.02
N THR A 68 19.86 3.08 -27.37
CA THR A 68 20.67 3.06 -28.59
C THR A 68 20.75 1.65 -29.18
N LEU A 69 21.39 1.51 -30.35
CA LEU A 69 21.67 0.21 -30.97
C LEU A 69 22.38 -0.77 -30.01
N PRO A 70 22.10 -2.08 -30.11
CA PRO A 70 22.72 -3.11 -29.28
C PRO A 70 24.25 -3.24 -29.42
N SER A 71 24.84 -2.73 -30.50
CA SER A 71 26.26 -2.92 -30.86
C SER A 71 27.25 -2.00 -30.11
N VAL A 72 26.89 -1.50 -28.92
CA VAL A 72 27.76 -0.62 -28.13
C VAL A 72 28.98 -1.38 -27.61
N SER A 73 30.18 -0.90 -27.92
CA SER A 73 31.44 -1.41 -27.37
C SER A 73 32.48 -0.28 -27.27
N VAL A 74 33.51 -0.47 -26.43
CA VAL A 74 34.57 0.53 -26.25
C VAL A 74 35.26 0.80 -27.60
N GLY A 75 35.20 2.05 -28.07
CA GLY A 75 35.75 2.48 -29.36
C GLY A 75 34.77 2.45 -30.54
N VAL A 76 33.54 1.93 -30.34
CA VAL A 76 32.45 1.99 -31.33
C VAL A 76 31.39 2.97 -30.83
N ASN A 77 31.32 4.13 -31.48
CA ASN A 77 30.31 5.14 -31.15
C ASN A 77 28.96 4.73 -31.75
N PRO A 78 27.89 4.63 -30.95
CA PRO A 78 26.56 4.46 -31.50
C PRO A 78 26.18 5.66 -32.36
N THR A 79 25.47 5.40 -33.45
CA THR A 79 25.06 6.41 -34.43
C THR A 79 23.55 6.62 -34.48
N LEU A 80 22.79 5.93 -33.65
CA LEU A 80 21.35 6.09 -33.52
C LEU A 80 20.99 6.33 -32.05
N SER A 81 19.94 7.09 -31.78
CA SER A 81 19.27 7.11 -30.48
C SER A 81 17.79 6.85 -30.64
N LEU A 82 17.22 6.13 -29.69
CA LEU A 82 15.79 6.00 -29.47
C LEU A 82 15.41 6.77 -28.20
N TRP A 83 14.37 7.58 -28.30
CA TRP A 83 13.66 8.15 -27.15
C TRP A 83 12.26 7.56 -27.09
N ARG A 84 11.84 7.15 -25.90
CA ARG A 84 10.46 6.75 -25.60
C ARG A 84 9.93 7.68 -24.53
N GLU A 85 8.79 8.29 -24.78
CA GLU A 85 8.09 9.12 -23.80
C GLU A 85 6.74 8.48 -23.53
N ARG A 86 6.59 7.82 -22.38
CA ARG A 86 5.38 7.07 -22.00
C ARG A 86 4.59 7.83 -20.96
N ILE A 87 3.27 7.79 -21.10
CA ILE A 87 2.29 8.29 -20.14
C ILE A 87 1.25 7.19 -19.89
N VAL A 88 1.00 6.87 -18.62
CA VAL A 88 -0.08 6.00 -18.17
C VAL A 88 -1.20 6.86 -17.59
N ALA A 89 -2.44 6.59 -18.00
CA ALA A 89 -3.65 7.24 -17.51
C ALA A 89 -4.77 6.19 -17.45
N THR A 90 -5.97 6.49 -17.94
CA THR A 90 -7.02 5.50 -18.29
C THR A 90 -6.62 4.53 -19.43
N GLY A 91 -5.47 4.78 -20.05
CA GLY A 91 -4.83 3.96 -21.07
C GLY A 91 -3.34 4.26 -21.11
N VAL A 92 -2.70 4.11 -22.27
CA VAL A 92 -1.28 4.46 -22.45
C VAL A 92 -1.11 5.31 -23.70
N HIS A 93 -0.30 6.36 -23.58
CA HIS A 93 0.25 7.09 -24.72
C HIS A 93 1.77 6.92 -24.72
N GLU A 94 2.37 6.63 -25.88
CA GLU A 94 3.81 6.56 -26.05
C GLU A 94 4.27 7.23 -27.34
N ASP A 95 5.10 8.25 -27.22
CA ASP A 95 5.83 8.85 -28.34
C ASP A 95 7.18 8.13 -28.51
N LEU A 96 7.51 7.74 -29.74
CA LEU A 96 8.80 7.17 -30.14
C LEU A 96 9.53 8.14 -31.05
N HIS A 97 10.81 8.41 -30.74
CA HIS A 97 11.68 9.23 -31.58
C HIS A 97 12.99 8.51 -31.89
N LEU A 98 13.24 8.24 -33.16
CA LEU A 98 14.47 7.63 -33.65
C LEU A 98 15.30 8.68 -34.40
N GLU A 99 16.55 8.89 -33.99
CA GLU A 99 17.45 9.86 -34.62
C GLU A 99 18.71 9.18 -35.16
N ASN A 100 19.15 9.62 -36.34
CA ASN A 100 20.38 9.17 -36.98
C ASN A 100 21.47 10.24 -36.90
N TYR A 101 22.55 9.96 -36.19
CA TYR A 101 23.71 10.86 -36.08
C TYR A 101 24.83 10.57 -37.08
N SER A 102 24.67 9.56 -37.95
CA SER A 102 25.64 9.32 -39.03
C SER A 102 25.42 10.25 -40.22
N ASP A 103 26.43 10.31 -41.08
CA ASP A 103 26.41 11.02 -42.37
C ASP A 103 25.85 10.17 -43.52
N GLN A 104 25.31 8.98 -43.21
CA GLN A 104 24.73 8.06 -44.18
C GLN A 104 23.26 7.80 -43.87
N GLU A 105 22.47 7.61 -44.92
CA GLU A 105 21.11 7.07 -44.81
C GLU A 105 21.17 5.63 -44.30
N ARG A 106 20.16 5.25 -43.50
CA ARG A 106 20.03 3.91 -42.95
C ARG A 106 18.66 3.34 -43.27
N GLU A 107 18.65 2.10 -43.73
CA GLU A 107 17.43 1.30 -43.79
C GLU A 107 17.37 0.45 -42.53
N LEU A 108 16.29 0.59 -41.76
CA LEU A 108 16.10 -0.03 -40.45
C LEU A 108 14.70 -0.65 -40.39
N THR A 109 14.56 -1.75 -39.67
CA THR A 109 13.26 -2.36 -39.34
C THR A 109 12.98 -2.19 -37.86
N LEU A 110 11.98 -1.38 -37.51
CA LEU A 110 11.51 -1.25 -36.14
C LEU A 110 10.26 -2.14 -35.96
N GLU A 111 10.22 -2.99 -34.94
CA GLU A 111 9.10 -3.89 -34.67
C GLU A 111 8.64 -3.75 -33.22
N LEU A 112 7.35 -3.46 -33.03
CA LEU A 112 6.68 -3.52 -31.74
C LEU A 112 5.85 -4.79 -31.67
N SER A 113 6.27 -5.72 -30.82
CA SER A 113 5.53 -6.94 -30.50
C SER A 113 4.48 -6.66 -29.43
N LEU A 114 3.26 -7.12 -29.67
CA LEU A 114 2.09 -6.96 -28.81
C LEU A 114 1.46 -8.31 -28.50
N GLY A 115 0.96 -8.44 -27.29
CA GLY A 115 0.23 -9.62 -26.83
C GLY A 115 -0.73 -9.26 -25.71
N ALA A 116 -1.89 -9.89 -25.70
CA ALA A 116 -2.91 -9.73 -24.67
C ALA A 116 -3.35 -11.11 -24.19
N ASP A 117 -3.51 -11.26 -22.88
CA ASP A 117 -4.08 -12.47 -22.27
C ASP A 117 -5.32 -12.19 -21.43
N PHE A 118 -5.56 -10.94 -21.01
CA PHE A 118 -6.65 -10.58 -20.09
C PHE A 118 -6.64 -11.39 -18.80
N ALA A 119 -5.44 -11.73 -18.32
CA ALA A 119 -5.26 -12.45 -17.07
C ALA A 119 -5.75 -11.62 -15.87
N ASP A 120 -6.44 -12.27 -14.94
CA ASP A 120 -6.79 -11.67 -13.66
C ASP A 120 -5.52 -11.47 -12.83
N VAL A 121 -5.42 -10.36 -12.08
CA VAL A 121 -4.23 -10.03 -11.28
C VAL A 121 -3.83 -11.15 -10.32
N PHE A 122 -4.80 -11.90 -9.77
CA PHE A 122 -4.51 -13.03 -8.89
C PHE A 122 -3.86 -14.19 -9.64
N GLU A 123 -4.25 -14.45 -10.88
CA GLU A 123 -3.65 -15.50 -11.68
C GLU A 123 -2.21 -15.17 -12.09
N VAL A 124 -1.93 -13.89 -12.37
CA VAL A 124 -0.56 -13.43 -12.62
C VAL A 124 0.29 -13.58 -11.36
N LYS A 125 -0.19 -13.06 -10.22
CA LYS A 125 0.50 -13.11 -8.93
C LYS A 125 0.84 -14.56 -8.51
N ASP A 126 -0.10 -15.48 -8.72
CA ASP A 126 0.08 -16.90 -8.37
C ASP A 126 0.82 -17.71 -9.44
N ALA A 127 1.22 -17.10 -10.56
CA ALA A 127 1.77 -17.78 -11.73
C ALA A 127 0.89 -18.93 -12.26
N LYS A 128 -0.44 -18.74 -12.24
CA LYS A 128 -1.48 -19.70 -12.64
C LYS A 128 -2.41 -19.13 -13.71
N ILE A 129 -1.83 -18.50 -14.72
CA ILE A 129 -2.58 -17.87 -15.81
C ILE A 129 -3.34 -18.94 -16.62
N GLY A 130 -4.67 -18.83 -16.63
CA GLY A 130 -5.54 -19.69 -17.41
C GLY A 130 -5.54 -19.33 -18.90
N SER A 131 -5.79 -20.33 -19.76
CA SER A 131 -5.98 -20.11 -21.20
C SER A 131 -7.30 -19.37 -21.45
N ARG A 132 -7.26 -18.33 -22.30
CA ARG A 132 -8.42 -17.53 -22.71
C ARG A 132 -8.54 -17.43 -24.23
N PRO A 133 -9.77 -17.49 -24.79
CA PRO A 133 -10.00 -17.26 -26.20
C PRO A 133 -9.95 -15.75 -26.50
N VAL A 134 -8.74 -15.22 -26.70
CA VAL A 134 -8.54 -13.82 -27.09
C VAL A 134 -8.79 -13.67 -28.59
N THR A 135 -9.65 -12.72 -28.97
CA THR A 135 -9.85 -12.34 -30.36
C THR A 135 -8.90 -11.22 -30.74
N THR A 136 -8.47 -11.19 -32.00
CA THR A 136 -7.61 -10.12 -32.53
C THR A 136 -8.18 -9.62 -33.85
N ALA A 137 -8.45 -8.33 -33.92
CA ALA A 137 -8.84 -7.64 -35.14
C ALA A 137 -7.73 -6.67 -35.57
N VAL A 138 -7.26 -6.80 -36.82
CA VAL A 138 -6.25 -5.91 -37.39
C VAL A 138 -6.95 -4.97 -38.38
N GLY A 139 -6.91 -3.67 -38.06
CA GLY A 139 -7.36 -2.58 -38.91
C GLY A 139 -6.24 -1.98 -39.76
N PRO A 140 -6.47 -0.84 -40.42
CA PRO A 140 -5.44 -0.16 -41.21
C PRO A 140 -4.33 0.47 -40.36
N ASP A 141 -4.68 0.97 -39.18
CA ASP A 141 -3.82 1.72 -38.25
C ASP A 141 -4.04 1.29 -36.78
N THR A 142 -4.84 0.24 -36.55
CA THR A 142 -5.19 -0.24 -35.21
C THR A 142 -5.11 -1.76 -35.06
N ILE A 143 -4.76 -2.24 -33.88
CA ILE A 143 -4.92 -3.65 -33.46
C ILE A 143 -5.82 -3.68 -32.23
N THR A 144 -6.90 -4.45 -32.28
CA THR A 144 -7.83 -4.62 -31.16
C THR A 144 -7.82 -6.06 -30.66
N PHE A 145 -7.49 -6.24 -29.39
CA PHE A 145 -7.64 -7.48 -28.65
C PHE A 145 -8.97 -7.49 -27.90
N GLY A 146 -9.68 -8.61 -27.90
CA GLY A 146 -10.96 -8.75 -27.22
C GLY A 146 -11.07 -10.03 -26.41
N TYR A 147 -11.73 -9.94 -25.26
CA TYR A 147 -12.07 -11.06 -24.40
C TYR A 147 -13.50 -10.92 -23.88
N HIS A 148 -14.26 -12.02 -23.97
CA HIS A 148 -15.60 -12.11 -23.42
C HIS A 148 -15.83 -13.49 -22.83
N ARG A 149 -16.34 -13.54 -21.59
CA ARG A 149 -16.74 -14.77 -20.93
C ARG A 149 -17.79 -14.49 -19.87
N ASP A 150 -18.91 -15.21 -19.91
CA ASP A 150 -19.93 -15.20 -18.85
C ASP A 150 -20.38 -13.78 -18.44
N GLY A 151 -20.47 -12.85 -19.40
CA GLY A 151 -20.83 -11.45 -19.17
C GLY A 151 -19.67 -10.52 -18.81
N PHE A 152 -18.50 -11.05 -18.45
CA PHE A 152 -17.28 -10.26 -18.28
C PHE A 152 -16.68 -9.92 -19.64
N THR A 153 -16.37 -8.64 -19.88
CA THR A 153 -15.84 -8.18 -21.17
C THR A 153 -14.64 -7.28 -20.96
N ARG A 154 -13.59 -7.51 -21.74
CA ARG A 154 -12.41 -6.65 -21.82
C ARG A 154 -11.98 -6.48 -23.27
N ALA A 155 -11.53 -5.29 -23.62
CA ALA A 155 -10.85 -5.08 -24.89
C ALA A 155 -9.66 -4.12 -24.71
N THR A 156 -8.70 -4.23 -25.60
CA THR A 156 -7.54 -3.35 -25.67
C THR A 156 -7.34 -2.97 -27.12
N LYS A 157 -7.43 -1.67 -27.43
CA LYS A 157 -7.20 -1.15 -28.78
C LYS A 157 -5.89 -0.37 -28.78
N VAL A 158 -5.00 -0.75 -29.68
CA VAL A 158 -3.71 -0.08 -29.91
C VAL A 158 -3.77 0.61 -31.27
N SER A 159 -3.57 1.93 -31.31
CA SER A 159 -3.55 2.74 -32.54
C SER A 159 -2.17 3.35 -32.78
N PHE A 160 -1.80 3.51 -34.06
CA PHE A 160 -0.50 3.97 -34.51
C PHE A 160 -0.65 5.17 -35.45
N THR A 161 0.16 6.22 -35.26
CA THR A 161 0.12 7.38 -36.17
C THR A 161 0.87 7.15 -37.47
N GLU A 162 1.99 6.42 -37.44
CA GLU A 162 2.76 6.09 -38.64
C GLU A 162 2.34 4.74 -39.24
N PRO A 163 2.13 4.68 -40.57
CA PRO A 163 1.74 3.44 -41.24
C PRO A 163 2.85 2.39 -41.18
N GLY A 164 2.46 1.14 -40.95
CA GLY A 164 3.36 -0.01 -40.94
C GLY A 164 2.68 -1.29 -41.43
N ASP A 165 3.42 -2.39 -41.44
CA ASP A 165 2.88 -3.73 -41.68
C ASP A 165 2.28 -4.26 -40.37
N LEU A 166 0.97 -4.09 -40.20
CA LEU A 166 0.24 -4.58 -39.03
C LEU A 166 -0.10 -6.06 -39.17
N HIS A 167 0.06 -6.80 -38.08
CA HIS A 167 -0.29 -8.21 -38.00
C HIS A 167 -0.80 -8.56 -36.59
N PRO A 168 -1.39 -9.76 -36.36
CA PRO A 168 -2.00 -10.08 -35.06
C PRO A 168 -1.07 -9.95 -33.84
N GLY A 169 0.26 -10.07 -34.02
CA GLY A 169 1.24 -9.96 -32.95
C GLY A 169 1.91 -8.58 -32.79
N GLY A 170 1.42 -7.52 -33.45
CA GLY A 170 2.07 -6.20 -33.43
C GLY A 170 2.23 -5.53 -34.80
N ILE A 171 3.24 -4.66 -34.93
CA ILE A 171 3.46 -3.83 -36.12
C ILE A 171 4.96 -3.76 -36.47
N ARG A 172 5.26 -3.72 -37.78
CA ARG A 172 6.61 -3.45 -38.31
C ARG A 172 6.66 -2.19 -39.16
N TRP A 173 7.65 -1.34 -38.89
CA TRP A 173 7.97 -0.18 -39.72
C TRP A 173 9.29 -0.42 -40.47
N ALA A 174 9.24 -0.37 -41.80
CA ALA A 174 10.42 -0.29 -42.66
C ALA A 174 10.82 1.18 -42.83
N ILE A 175 11.83 1.62 -42.09
CA ILE A 175 12.21 3.02 -41.97
C ILE A 175 13.43 3.29 -42.84
N ARG A 176 13.30 4.24 -43.76
CA ARG A 176 14.45 4.88 -44.42
C ARG A 176 14.78 6.17 -43.68
N LEU A 177 15.81 6.11 -42.85
CA LEU A 177 16.20 7.20 -41.96
C LEU A 177 17.35 7.99 -42.58
N PRO A 178 17.12 9.25 -43.04
CA PRO A 178 18.17 10.03 -43.70
C PRO A 178 19.40 10.25 -42.83
N ALA A 179 20.53 10.58 -43.48
CA ALA A 179 21.70 11.10 -42.77
C ALA A 179 21.31 12.33 -41.94
N ARG A 180 21.66 12.35 -40.66
CA ARG A 180 21.27 13.43 -39.71
C ARG A 180 19.75 13.63 -39.59
N GLY A 181 18.93 12.67 -40.02
CA GLY A 181 17.48 12.73 -39.99
C GLY A 181 16.87 12.09 -38.74
N SER A 182 15.57 12.30 -38.56
CA SER A 182 14.76 11.71 -37.50
C SER A 182 13.49 11.06 -38.06
N TRP A 183 12.92 10.14 -37.28
CA TRP A 183 11.62 9.50 -37.51
C TRP A 183 10.86 9.42 -36.20
N THR A 184 9.55 9.64 -36.24
CA THR A 184 8.70 9.72 -35.04
C THR A 184 7.36 9.04 -35.26
N THR A 185 6.83 8.35 -34.25
CA THR A 185 5.47 7.81 -34.24
C THR A 185 4.87 7.90 -32.84
N CYS A 186 3.55 7.86 -32.76
CA CYS A 186 2.81 7.78 -31.49
C CYS A 186 2.03 6.47 -31.45
N ILE A 187 1.95 5.90 -30.25
CA ILE A 187 1.22 4.69 -29.96
C ILE A 187 0.22 4.99 -28.84
N ASP A 188 -1.04 4.75 -29.13
CA ASP A 188 -2.16 5.00 -28.23
C ASP A 188 -2.82 3.69 -27.85
N VAL A 189 -3.04 3.45 -26.56
CA VAL A 189 -3.69 2.25 -26.02
C VAL A 189 -4.93 2.65 -25.24
N THR A 190 -6.11 2.26 -25.70
CA THR A 190 -7.36 2.38 -24.94
C THR A 190 -7.79 1.04 -24.35
N CYS A 191 -8.22 1.07 -23.08
CA CYS A 191 -8.77 -0.07 -22.38
C CYS A 191 -10.30 0.01 -22.37
N THR A 192 -10.96 -1.13 -22.54
CA THR A 192 -12.41 -1.28 -22.43
C THR A 192 -12.72 -2.28 -21.33
N ASP A 193 -13.66 -1.94 -20.45
CA ASP A 193 -14.26 -2.84 -19.47
C ASP A 193 -15.76 -3.03 -19.72
N ASN A 194 -16.47 -3.52 -18.70
CA ASN A 194 -17.92 -3.73 -18.76
C ASN A 194 -18.74 -2.44 -18.88
N ASP A 195 -18.12 -1.29 -18.61
CA ASP A 195 -18.77 0.02 -18.58
C ASP A 195 -18.51 0.86 -19.85
N GLY A 196 -17.52 0.47 -20.66
CA GLY A 196 -17.26 1.06 -21.96
C GLY A 196 -15.77 1.20 -22.28
N GLU A 197 -15.50 1.79 -23.45
CA GLU A 197 -14.15 2.22 -23.81
C GLU A 197 -13.78 3.47 -23.02
N HIS A 198 -12.62 3.45 -22.38
CA HIS A 198 -12.09 4.60 -21.65
C HIS A 198 -11.23 5.43 -22.59
N GLU A 199 -11.59 6.70 -22.74
CA GLU A 199 -10.87 7.63 -23.61
C GLU A 199 -9.47 7.94 -23.06
N LEU A 200 -8.52 8.13 -23.97
CA LEU A 200 -7.22 8.66 -23.61
C LEU A 200 -7.34 10.14 -23.21
N ARG A 201 -6.62 10.50 -22.15
CA ARG A 201 -6.61 11.88 -21.62
C ARG A 201 -5.52 12.75 -22.25
N VAL A 202 -4.58 12.13 -22.96
CA VAL A 202 -3.47 12.77 -23.68
C VAL A 202 -3.19 12.02 -24.98
N GLY A 203 -2.61 12.75 -25.95
CA GLY A 203 -2.15 12.21 -27.23
C GLY A 203 -0.81 12.84 -27.62
N HIS A 204 -0.46 12.80 -28.91
CA HIS A 204 0.85 13.20 -29.44
C HIS A 204 1.40 14.52 -28.88
N GLY A 205 2.65 14.49 -28.39
CA GLY A 205 3.31 15.67 -27.80
C GLY A 205 2.70 16.10 -26.46
N GLY A 206 1.85 15.25 -25.87
CA GLY A 206 1.21 15.45 -24.57
C GLY A 206 2.13 15.16 -23.39
N PHE A 207 3.40 14.80 -23.63
CA PHE A 207 4.37 14.58 -22.55
C PHE A 207 4.54 15.84 -21.69
N GLY A 208 4.34 15.68 -20.37
CA GLY A 208 4.32 16.78 -19.41
C GLY A 208 3.04 17.63 -19.42
N GLN A 209 2.03 17.31 -20.24
CA GLN A 209 0.76 18.03 -20.32
C GLN A 209 -0.42 17.29 -19.66
N LEU A 210 -0.24 16.03 -19.22
CA LEU A 210 -1.29 15.31 -18.51
C LEU A 210 -1.56 15.97 -17.15
N GLU A 211 -2.82 16.34 -16.93
CA GLU A 211 -3.36 16.59 -15.60
C GLU A 211 -3.99 15.28 -15.08
N PRO A 212 -3.50 14.66 -14.00
CA PRO A 212 -4.11 13.43 -13.45
C PRO A 212 -5.59 13.60 -13.11
N ASP A 213 -6.38 12.52 -13.17
CA ASP A 213 -7.83 12.57 -12.87
C ASP A 213 -8.04 12.48 -11.36
N MET A 214 -7.47 13.48 -10.66
CA MET A 214 -7.45 13.56 -9.22
C MET A 214 -8.06 14.88 -8.78
N PRO A 215 -8.91 14.89 -7.73
CA PRO A 215 -9.53 16.12 -7.22
C PRO A 215 -8.51 17.19 -6.81
N GLN A 216 -7.29 16.77 -6.46
CA GLN A 216 -6.17 17.66 -6.14
C GLN A 216 -4.96 17.27 -6.98
N THR A 217 -4.35 18.25 -7.63
CA THR A 217 -3.07 18.11 -8.33
C THR A 217 -1.96 17.70 -7.36
N MET A 218 -0.87 17.11 -7.87
CA MET A 218 0.31 16.79 -7.06
C MET A 218 0.86 18.02 -6.34
N GLN A 219 0.88 19.18 -7.00
CA GLN A 219 1.38 20.41 -6.38
C GLN A 219 0.49 20.86 -5.22
N GLN A 220 -0.83 20.90 -5.42
CA GLN A 220 -1.79 21.22 -4.34
C GLN A 220 -1.69 20.23 -3.17
N TRP A 221 -1.53 18.94 -3.47
CA TRP A 221 -1.32 17.91 -2.46
C TRP A 221 -0.08 18.18 -1.60
N LEU A 222 1.04 18.52 -2.23
CA LEU A 222 2.28 18.84 -1.53
C LEU A 222 2.17 20.16 -0.75
N ASP A 223 1.46 21.15 -1.28
CA ASP A 223 1.26 22.45 -0.63
C ASP A 223 0.30 22.38 0.56
N ASP A 224 -0.66 21.45 0.54
CA ASP A 224 -1.59 21.21 1.65
C ASP A 224 -0.91 20.54 2.86
N ALA A 225 0.21 19.85 2.63
CA ALA A 225 1.00 19.18 3.65
C ALA A 225 1.91 20.16 4.42
N PRO A 226 2.25 19.85 5.69
CA PRO A 226 3.21 20.63 6.45
C PRO A 226 4.58 20.76 5.78
N VAL A 227 5.26 21.89 5.94
CA VAL A 227 6.63 22.05 5.44
C VAL A 227 7.62 21.62 6.52
N LEU A 228 8.37 20.54 6.25
CA LEU A 228 9.42 20.04 7.13
C LEU A 228 10.75 20.77 6.86
N HIS A 229 11.20 21.54 7.84
CA HIS A 229 12.53 22.15 7.88
C HIS A 229 13.42 21.33 8.80
N THR A 230 14.49 20.75 8.26
CA THR A 230 15.46 19.95 9.02
C THR A 230 16.81 19.92 8.31
N ILE A 231 17.88 19.80 9.09
CA ILE A 231 19.24 19.50 8.59
C ILE A 231 19.48 17.99 8.44
N PHE A 232 18.57 17.14 8.94
CA PHE A 232 18.65 15.70 8.79
C PHE A 232 18.13 15.28 7.42
N ASP A 233 19.06 15.16 6.47
CA ASP A 233 18.77 14.87 5.06
C ASP A 233 17.86 13.64 4.84
N PRO A 234 18.07 12.48 5.49
CA PRO A 234 17.17 11.33 5.36
C PRO A 234 15.71 11.65 5.63
N ALA A 235 15.41 12.39 6.71
CA ALA A 235 14.03 12.76 7.02
C ALA A 235 13.43 13.73 5.99
N ARG A 236 14.19 14.70 5.50
CA ARG A 236 13.71 15.65 4.47
C ARG A 236 13.33 14.92 3.18
N HIS A 237 14.20 14.03 2.70
CA HIS A 237 13.97 13.30 1.46
C HIS A 237 12.86 12.24 1.62
N ALA A 238 12.90 11.44 2.70
CA ALA A 238 11.86 10.44 2.96
C ALA A 238 10.47 11.07 3.13
N TYR A 239 10.37 12.21 3.82
CA TYR A 239 9.10 12.94 3.97
C TYR A 239 8.49 13.33 2.63
N ARG A 240 9.30 13.94 1.75
CA ARG A 240 8.84 14.37 0.42
C ARG A 240 8.45 13.17 -0.44
N HIS A 241 9.25 12.10 -0.44
CA HIS A 241 8.95 10.88 -1.18
C HIS A 241 7.67 10.19 -0.67
N ALA A 242 7.46 10.12 0.65
CA ALA A 242 6.24 9.56 1.23
C ALA A 242 4.99 10.30 0.77
N LEU A 243 5.01 11.64 0.73
CA LEU A 243 3.88 12.42 0.21
C LEU A 243 3.63 12.15 -1.28
N MET A 244 4.68 12.02 -2.09
CA MET A 244 4.57 11.70 -3.52
C MET A 244 4.01 10.30 -3.75
N ASP A 245 4.46 9.31 -2.97
CA ASP A 245 3.99 7.93 -3.07
C ASP A 245 2.52 7.80 -2.66
N LEU A 246 2.11 8.47 -1.58
CA LEU A 246 0.69 8.53 -1.19
C LEU A 246 -0.15 9.22 -2.26
N ALA A 247 0.34 10.29 -2.89
CA ALA A 247 -0.38 10.94 -3.98
C ALA A 247 -0.49 10.07 -5.23
N ALA A 248 0.56 9.32 -5.57
CA ALA A 248 0.61 8.41 -6.71
C ALA A 248 -0.35 7.23 -6.54
N LEU A 249 -0.45 6.67 -5.34
CA LEU A 249 -1.33 5.53 -5.03
C LEU A 249 -2.82 5.89 -4.95
N ARG A 250 -3.20 7.16 -5.11
CA ARG A 250 -4.62 7.56 -5.04
C ARG A 250 -5.40 7.00 -6.22
N PHE A 251 -6.63 6.55 -5.94
CA PHE A 251 -7.59 6.13 -6.95
C PHE A 251 -9.03 6.22 -6.41
N HIS A 252 -10.02 6.03 -7.29
CA HIS A 252 -11.44 6.01 -6.94
C HIS A 252 -11.98 4.55 -6.96
N PRO A 253 -12.04 3.84 -5.82
CA PRO A 253 -12.47 2.44 -5.82
C PRO A 253 -13.95 2.21 -6.12
N LEU A 254 -14.78 3.24 -5.93
CA LEU A 254 -16.23 3.19 -6.05
C LEU A 254 -16.72 4.33 -6.93
N ARG A 255 -17.71 4.02 -7.78
CA ARG A 255 -18.37 5.01 -8.62
C ARG A 255 -19.10 6.05 -7.76
N GLY A 256 -19.00 7.32 -8.16
CA GLY A 256 -19.72 8.42 -7.52
C GLY A 256 -19.08 8.94 -6.23
N MET A 257 -17.91 8.43 -5.84
CA MET A 257 -17.12 9.12 -4.81
C MET A 257 -16.49 10.38 -5.38
N GLU A 258 -16.61 11.47 -4.64
CA GLU A 258 -16.00 12.75 -4.99
C GLU A 258 -14.48 12.74 -4.78
N HIS A 259 -13.97 11.86 -3.92
CA HIS A 259 -12.60 11.87 -3.48
C HIS A 259 -11.93 10.50 -3.55
N SER A 260 -10.61 10.53 -3.73
CA SER A 260 -9.76 9.35 -3.85
C SER A 260 -9.28 8.83 -2.49
N VAL A 261 -8.93 7.54 -2.46
CA VAL A 261 -8.25 6.87 -1.34
C VAL A 261 -6.95 6.24 -1.85
N PRO A 262 -5.94 6.02 -0.99
CA PRO A 262 -4.73 5.33 -1.40
C PRO A 262 -5.03 3.84 -1.62
N ALA A 263 -4.56 3.28 -2.73
CA ALA A 263 -4.39 1.85 -2.89
C ALA A 263 -3.32 1.33 -1.91
N ALA A 264 -3.37 0.05 -1.55
CA ALA A 264 -2.41 -0.53 -0.61
C ALA A 264 -0.97 -0.52 -1.16
N GLY A 265 -0.76 -0.86 -2.43
CA GLY A 265 0.58 -0.83 -3.01
C GLY A 265 0.66 -1.39 -4.42
N ALA A 266 1.62 -0.89 -5.20
CA ALA A 266 1.84 -1.35 -6.55
C ALA A 266 2.86 -2.51 -6.59
N PRO A 267 2.71 -3.47 -7.53
CA PRO A 267 1.61 -3.58 -8.51
C PRO A 267 0.40 -4.40 -8.00
N TRP A 268 0.58 -5.26 -7.00
CA TRP A 268 -0.37 -6.33 -6.69
C TRP A 268 -1.60 -5.89 -5.88
N PHE A 269 -1.49 -4.77 -5.19
CA PHE A 269 -2.46 -4.30 -4.22
C PHE A 269 -3.04 -2.93 -4.62
N MET A 270 -3.16 -2.71 -5.94
CA MET A 270 -3.84 -1.55 -6.55
C MET A 270 -5.37 -1.63 -6.40
N ALA A 271 -5.84 -1.70 -5.14
CA ALA A 271 -7.23 -1.87 -4.77
C ALA A 271 -7.52 -1.26 -3.38
N LEU A 272 -8.80 -1.21 -3.00
CA LEU A 272 -9.21 -0.69 -1.69
C LEU A 272 -9.00 -1.80 -0.67
N PHE A 273 -8.01 -1.64 0.19
CA PHE A 273 -7.75 -2.51 1.32
C PHE A 273 -8.14 -1.78 2.61
N GLY A 274 -9.05 -2.35 3.40
CA GLY A 274 -9.59 -1.69 4.58
C GLY A 274 -8.52 -1.37 5.60
N ARG A 275 -7.81 -2.40 6.06
CA ARG A 275 -6.72 -2.25 7.05
C ARG A 275 -5.63 -1.29 6.58
N ASP A 276 -5.08 -1.51 5.39
CA ASP A 276 -3.99 -0.70 4.83
C ASP A 276 -4.40 0.76 4.73
N SER A 277 -5.60 1.03 4.22
CA SER A 277 -6.12 2.40 4.09
C SER A 277 -6.31 3.05 5.45
N LEU A 278 -6.85 2.33 6.44
CA LEU A 278 -7.10 2.84 7.79
C LEU A 278 -5.80 3.17 8.53
N ILE A 279 -4.81 2.27 8.48
CA ILE A 279 -3.49 2.50 9.08
C ILE A 279 -2.81 3.68 8.38
N THR A 280 -2.76 3.68 7.04
CA THR A 280 -2.14 4.77 6.26
C THR A 280 -2.78 6.11 6.59
N ALA A 281 -4.11 6.17 6.64
CA ALA A 281 -4.84 7.39 6.97
C ALA A 281 -4.57 7.86 8.40
N PHE A 282 -4.47 6.95 9.37
CA PHE A 282 -4.10 7.29 10.75
C PHE A 282 -2.69 7.88 10.81
N GLN A 283 -1.74 7.24 10.13
CA GLN A 283 -0.35 7.65 10.07
C GLN A 283 -0.17 9.03 9.40
N ALA A 284 -0.94 9.28 8.34
CA ALA A 284 -0.90 10.51 7.58
C ALA A 284 -1.72 11.66 8.21
N LEU A 285 -2.57 11.39 9.20
CA LEU A 285 -3.58 12.33 9.69
C LEU A 285 -3.06 13.73 10.06
N PRO A 286 -1.90 13.89 10.75
CA PRO A 286 -1.35 15.22 11.06
C PRO A 286 -0.86 16.01 9.83
N PHE A 287 -0.79 15.38 8.66
CA PHE A 287 -0.20 15.92 7.44
C PHE A 287 -1.22 16.02 6.30
N GLN A 288 -2.08 15.02 6.16
CA GLN A 288 -3.10 14.88 5.12
C GLN A 288 -4.41 14.37 5.71
N PRO A 289 -5.12 15.17 6.55
CA PRO A 289 -6.31 14.73 7.26
C PRO A 289 -7.47 14.33 6.33
N ARG A 290 -7.47 14.85 5.09
CA ARG A 290 -8.48 14.53 4.09
C ARG A 290 -8.46 13.04 3.70
N LEU A 291 -7.30 12.37 3.76
CA LEU A 291 -7.22 10.92 3.51
C LEU A 291 -8.08 10.12 4.49
N ALA A 292 -8.11 10.51 5.76
CA ALA A 292 -8.92 9.81 6.75
C ALA A 292 -10.41 9.96 6.48
N ALA A 293 -10.87 11.16 6.12
CA ALA A 293 -12.27 11.39 5.75
C ALA A 293 -12.69 10.48 4.59
N THR A 294 -11.91 10.45 3.51
CA THR A 294 -12.27 9.72 2.29
C THR A 294 -12.17 8.22 2.47
N THR A 295 -11.19 7.73 3.23
CA THR A 295 -11.09 6.32 3.63
C THR A 295 -12.29 5.89 4.47
N LEU A 296 -12.69 6.67 5.47
CA LEU A 296 -13.84 6.37 6.31
C LEU A 296 -15.14 6.31 5.50
N GLU A 297 -15.35 7.27 4.59
CA GLU A 297 -16.53 7.28 3.71
C GLU A 297 -16.55 6.08 2.76
N ALA A 298 -15.45 5.81 2.07
CA ALA A 298 -15.35 4.69 1.14
C ALA A 298 -15.64 3.36 1.83
N LEU A 299 -15.07 3.13 3.01
CA LEU A 299 -15.26 1.89 3.77
C LEU A 299 -16.66 1.76 4.36
N ALA A 300 -17.28 2.86 4.78
CA ALA A 300 -18.67 2.85 5.23
C ALA A 300 -19.64 2.48 4.09
N MET A 301 -19.36 2.89 2.84
CA MET A 301 -20.18 2.54 1.67
C MET A 301 -20.19 1.04 1.35
N VAL A 302 -19.12 0.32 1.72
CA VAL A 302 -18.97 -1.12 1.49
C VAL A 302 -18.93 -1.92 2.79
N GLN A 303 -19.47 -1.38 3.89
CA GLN A 303 -19.66 -2.12 5.13
C GLN A 303 -20.67 -3.26 4.92
N ALA A 304 -20.38 -4.44 5.45
CA ALA A 304 -21.28 -5.58 5.35
C ALA A 304 -22.61 -5.30 6.05
N THR A 305 -23.72 -5.59 5.37
CA THR A 305 -25.08 -5.46 5.92
C THR A 305 -25.76 -6.80 6.18
N ALA A 306 -25.14 -7.91 5.77
CA ALA A 306 -25.65 -9.27 5.87
C ALA A 306 -24.50 -10.25 6.07
N SER A 307 -24.81 -11.44 6.59
CA SER A 307 -23.83 -12.52 6.69
C SER A 307 -23.65 -13.23 5.34
N ASP A 308 -22.40 -13.58 5.03
CA ASP A 308 -22.02 -14.33 3.83
C ASP A 308 -20.74 -15.12 4.11
N ASP A 309 -20.87 -16.43 4.24
CA ASP A 309 -19.77 -17.33 4.59
C ASP A 309 -18.66 -17.34 3.53
N PHE A 310 -19.00 -17.22 2.25
CA PHE A 310 -18.01 -17.22 1.19
C PHE A 310 -17.14 -15.96 1.24
N ARG A 311 -17.72 -14.82 1.63
CA ARG A 311 -17.01 -13.55 1.76
C ARG A 311 -16.49 -13.26 3.18
N ASP A 312 -16.65 -14.19 4.12
CA ASP A 312 -16.37 -13.98 5.55
C ASP A 312 -17.08 -12.75 6.14
N ALA A 313 -18.27 -12.42 5.61
CA ALA A 313 -19.01 -11.22 5.95
C ALA A 313 -19.95 -11.47 7.13
N ASP A 314 -20.02 -10.49 8.04
CA ASP A 314 -21.06 -10.35 9.05
C ASP A 314 -21.52 -8.90 9.08
N PRO A 315 -22.80 -8.62 9.42
CA PRO A 315 -23.30 -7.25 9.53
C PRO A 315 -22.41 -6.41 10.45
N GLY A 316 -21.96 -5.25 9.95
CA GLY A 316 -21.07 -4.33 10.65
C GLY A 316 -19.59 -4.45 10.30
N LYS A 317 -19.15 -5.52 9.62
CA LYS A 317 -17.74 -5.66 9.23
C LYS A 317 -17.34 -4.66 8.15
N ILE A 318 -16.15 -4.09 8.32
CA ILE A 318 -15.44 -3.35 7.29
C ILE A 318 -14.63 -4.35 6.45
N PRO A 319 -14.58 -4.22 5.11
CA PRO A 319 -13.95 -5.22 4.26
C PRO A 319 -12.42 -5.27 4.40
N HIS A 320 -11.88 -6.44 4.13
CA HIS A 320 -10.45 -6.66 3.92
C HIS A 320 -10.02 -5.99 2.61
N GLU A 321 -10.67 -6.35 1.50
CA GLU A 321 -10.38 -5.74 0.19
C GLU A 321 -11.57 -5.75 -0.77
N LEU A 322 -11.54 -4.89 -1.78
CA LEU A 322 -12.49 -4.81 -2.89
C LEU A 322 -11.76 -4.86 -4.24
N ARG A 323 -12.11 -5.84 -5.08
CA ARG A 323 -11.51 -6.15 -6.38
C ARG A 323 -12.55 -6.25 -7.50
N HIS A 324 -12.12 -5.93 -8.73
CA HIS A 324 -12.97 -5.78 -9.93
C HIS A 324 -12.60 -6.73 -11.08
N GLY A 325 -11.73 -7.71 -10.82
CA GLY A 325 -11.27 -8.70 -11.80
C GLY A 325 -12.34 -9.71 -12.25
N GLU A 326 -11.98 -10.53 -13.23
CA GLU A 326 -12.87 -11.59 -13.77
C GLU A 326 -13.27 -12.59 -12.69
N LEU A 327 -12.31 -12.99 -11.84
CA LEU A 327 -12.56 -14.02 -10.83
C LEU A 327 -13.58 -13.56 -9.79
N THR A 328 -13.57 -12.26 -9.44
CA THR A 328 -14.57 -11.71 -8.52
C THR A 328 -15.90 -11.47 -9.21
N PHE A 329 -15.90 -10.94 -10.43
CA PHE A 329 -17.12 -10.74 -11.22
C PHE A 329 -17.92 -12.05 -11.40
N THR A 330 -17.23 -13.15 -11.64
CA THR A 330 -17.83 -14.48 -11.81
C THR A 330 -18.11 -15.22 -10.50
N GLY A 331 -17.84 -14.60 -9.34
CA GLY A 331 -18.05 -15.20 -8.02
C GLY A 331 -17.13 -16.39 -7.72
N ARG A 332 -16.00 -16.53 -8.44
CA ARG A 332 -15.03 -17.61 -8.24
C ARG A 332 -14.10 -17.35 -7.06
N THR A 333 -13.96 -16.10 -6.63
CA THR A 333 -13.14 -15.69 -5.48
C THR A 333 -13.91 -14.64 -4.65
N PRO A 334 -13.67 -14.52 -3.33
CA PRO A 334 -14.58 -13.75 -2.47
C PRO A 334 -14.35 -12.23 -2.45
N HIS A 335 -13.39 -11.71 -3.21
CA HIS A 335 -12.89 -10.32 -3.12
C HIS A 335 -13.80 -9.21 -3.69
N SER A 336 -15.13 -9.37 -3.68
CA SER A 336 -16.06 -8.30 -4.13
C SER A 336 -17.26 -8.06 -3.21
N PRO A 337 -17.05 -7.29 -2.12
CA PRO A 337 -15.81 -7.18 -1.35
C PRO A 337 -15.61 -8.41 -0.44
N TYR A 338 -14.36 -8.69 -0.07
CA TYR A 338 -14.00 -9.74 0.91
C TYR A 338 -13.87 -9.14 2.31
N TYR A 339 -14.31 -9.86 3.34
CA TYR A 339 -14.33 -9.41 4.74
C TYR A 339 -13.48 -10.28 5.67
N GLY A 340 -12.49 -11.02 5.16
CA GLY A 340 -11.54 -11.80 5.96
C GLY A 340 -10.52 -10.98 6.73
N THR A 341 -10.99 -10.02 7.51
CA THR A 341 -10.25 -9.15 8.43
C THR A 341 -11.03 -9.08 9.75
N HIS A 342 -10.31 -9.09 10.87
CA HIS A 342 -10.87 -8.85 12.21
C HIS A 342 -10.31 -7.58 12.85
N ASP A 343 -9.37 -6.90 12.19
CA ASP A 343 -8.77 -5.64 12.64
C ASP A 343 -9.38 -4.40 11.97
N ALA A 344 -9.78 -4.46 10.69
CA ALA A 344 -10.26 -3.29 9.95
C ALA A 344 -11.50 -2.63 10.58
N THR A 345 -12.44 -3.42 11.09
CA THR A 345 -13.65 -2.89 11.75
C THR A 345 -13.30 -2.09 13.02
N LEU A 346 -12.26 -2.52 13.74
CA LEU A 346 -11.77 -1.84 14.96
C LEU A 346 -10.99 -0.57 14.60
N LEU A 347 -10.11 -0.69 13.60
CA LEU A 347 -9.33 0.43 13.07
C LEU A 347 -10.21 1.53 12.48
N PHE A 348 -11.38 1.19 11.92
CA PHE A 348 -12.37 2.17 11.45
C PHE A 348 -12.87 3.06 12.59
N LEU A 349 -13.21 2.47 13.74
CA LEU A 349 -13.64 3.21 14.94
C LEU A 349 -12.51 4.06 15.51
N ILE A 350 -11.29 3.51 15.54
CA ILE A 350 -10.08 4.21 16.02
C ILE A 350 -9.80 5.44 15.14
N LEU A 351 -9.83 5.29 13.82
CA LEU A 351 -9.59 6.38 12.88
C LEU A 351 -10.69 7.43 12.94
N LEU A 352 -11.96 7.03 13.07
CA LEU A 352 -13.10 7.95 13.14
C LEU A 352 -12.96 8.93 14.32
N ASP A 353 -12.55 8.41 15.47
CA ASP A 353 -12.30 9.22 16.65
C ASP A 353 -11.07 10.12 16.50
N GLU A 354 -9.96 9.55 16.04
CA GLU A 354 -8.73 10.32 15.85
C GLU A 354 -8.93 11.44 14.82
N TYR A 355 -9.68 11.18 13.75
CA TYR A 355 -10.08 12.18 12.76
C TYR A 355 -10.85 13.33 13.40
N GLU A 356 -11.83 13.06 14.27
CA GLU A 356 -12.57 14.11 14.97
C GLU A 356 -11.64 14.93 15.87
N ARG A 357 -10.77 14.27 16.65
CA ARG A 357 -9.82 14.96 17.54
C ARG A 357 -8.98 15.97 16.76
N TRP A 358 -8.48 15.57 15.60
CA TRP A 358 -7.61 16.38 14.74
C TRP A 358 -8.33 17.45 13.92
N THR A 359 -9.55 17.20 13.47
CA THR A 359 -10.23 18.08 12.49
C THR A 359 -11.37 18.89 13.07
N ALA A 360 -11.94 18.47 14.20
CA ALA A 360 -13.21 18.96 14.75
C ALA A 360 -14.43 18.77 13.82
N ASP A 361 -14.32 17.94 12.78
CA ASP A 361 -15.40 17.69 11.83
C ASP A 361 -16.45 16.72 12.40
N THR A 362 -17.28 17.26 13.28
CA THR A 362 -18.42 16.54 13.86
C THR A 362 -19.51 16.22 12.84
N ALA A 363 -19.53 16.87 11.67
CA ALA A 363 -20.56 16.64 10.66
C ALA A 363 -20.34 15.28 9.96
N LEU A 364 -19.10 14.98 9.56
CA LEU A 364 -18.75 13.65 9.03
C LEU A 364 -18.98 12.57 10.10
N VAL A 365 -18.55 12.82 11.33
CA VAL A 365 -18.67 11.84 12.44
C VAL A 365 -20.12 11.50 12.76
N ARG A 366 -21.04 12.46 12.70
CA ARG A 366 -22.49 12.19 12.82
C ARG A 366 -23.04 11.45 11.62
N ARG A 367 -22.57 11.75 10.41
CA ARG A 367 -22.97 11.03 9.19
C ARG A 367 -22.57 9.56 9.24
N LEU A 368 -21.41 9.25 9.83
CA LEU A 368 -20.88 7.89 9.96
C LEU A 368 -21.32 7.15 11.23
N GLU A 369 -22.15 7.77 12.09
CA GLU A 369 -22.67 7.15 13.31
C GLU A 369 -23.34 5.78 13.05
N PRO A 370 -24.21 5.60 12.03
CA PRO A 370 -24.83 4.30 11.78
C PRO A 370 -23.79 3.20 11.49
N ALA A 371 -22.75 3.52 10.72
CA ALA A 371 -21.68 2.57 10.40
C ALA A 371 -20.84 2.23 11.64
N ALA A 372 -20.52 3.23 12.46
CA ALA A 372 -19.80 3.03 13.72
C ALA A 372 -20.60 2.17 14.72
N ARG A 373 -21.91 2.40 14.86
CA ARG A 373 -22.77 1.57 15.72
C ARG A 373 -22.89 0.14 15.20
N ALA A 374 -22.94 -0.06 13.88
CA ALA A 374 -22.94 -1.40 13.29
C ALA A 374 -21.60 -2.13 13.56
N ALA A 375 -20.47 -1.43 13.48
CA ALA A 375 -19.15 -1.97 13.82
C ALA A 375 -19.09 -2.41 15.30
N VAL A 376 -19.59 -1.58 16.24
CA VAL A 376 -19.70 -1.97 17.66
C VAL A 376 -20.65 -3.15 17.86
N ALA A 377 -21.78 -3.19 17.15
CA ALA A 377 -22.70 -4.32 17.24
C ALA A 377 -22.05 -5.63 16.77
N TRP A 378 -21.21 -5.58 15.73
CA TRP A 378 -20.40 -6.72 15.32
C TRP A 378 -19.43 -7.18 16.42
N MET A 379 -18.71 -6.23 17.05
CA MET A 379 -17.79 -6.51 18.16
C MET A 379 -18.46 -7.17 19.38
N ARG A 380 -19.75 -6.91 19.61
CA ARG A 380 -20.54 -7.48 20.73
C ARG A 380 -21.25 -8.79 20.37
N GLY A 381 -21.25 -9.16 19.10
CA GLY A 381 -21.97 -10.33 18.60
C GLY A 381 -21.02 -11.24 17.82
N PRO A 382 -21.08 -11.29 16.48
CA PRO A 382 -20.36 -12.30 15.69
C PRO A 382 -18.83 -12.31 15.84
N ALA A 383 -18.21 -11.22 16.33
CA ALA A 383 -16.76 -11.15 16.52
C ALA A 383 -16.25 -12.00 17.69
N ASP A 384 -17.11 -12.37 18.64
CA ASP A 384 -16.82 -13.21 19.80
C ASP A 384 -17.77 -14.42 19.77
N PRO A 385 -17.44 -15.47 19.00
CA PRO A 385 -18.38 -16.55 18.73
C PRO A 385 -18.67 -17.46 19.93
N ASP A 386 -17.80 -17.49 20.95
CA ASP A 386 -17.98 -18.31 22.16
C ASP A 386 -18.35 -17.51 23.42
N GLY A 387 -18.30 -16.18 23.34
CA GLY A 387 -18.75 -15.26 24.39
C GLY A 387 -17.81 -15.20 25.58
N ASP A 388 -16.53 -15.57 25.42
CA ASP A 388 -15.52 -15.49 26.48
C ASP A 388 -14.96 -14.07 26.66
N GLY A 389 -15.35 -13.15 25.79
CA GLY A 389 -14.98 -11.75 25.82
C GLY A 389 -13.72 -11.42 25.04
N TYR A 390 -13.20 -12.33 24.22
CA TYR A 390 -12.15 -12.09 23.24
C TYR A 390 -12.70 -12.12 21.81
N LEU A 391 -12.17 -11.25 20.95
CA LEU A 391 -12.53 -11.28 19.54
C LEU A 391 -11.68 -12.33 18.83
N GLU A 392 -12.34 -13.25 18.12
CA GLU A 392 -11.68 -14.40 17.52
C GLU A 392 -12.08 -14.62 16.08
N TYR A 393 -11.12 -15.09 15.27
CA TYR A 393 -11.35 -15.35 13.87
C TYR A 393 -11.20 -16.81 13.48
N ARG A 394 -12.03 -17.22 12.53
CA ARG A 394 -11.88 -18.43 11.73
C ARG A 394 -12.51 -18.17 10.36
N THR A 395 -11.76 -18.43 9.29
CA THR A 395 -12.34 -18.36 7.94
C THR A 395 -13.47 -19.36 7.78
N ARG A 396 -14.61 -18.89 7.27
CA ARG A 396 -15.74 -19.69 6.80
C ARG A 396 -15.64 -19.93 5.29
N SER A 397 -14.92 -19.07 4.60
CA SER A 397 -14.66 -19.21 3.17
C SER A 397 -13.68 -20.35 2.90
N SER A 398 -13.98 -21.14 1.87
CA SER A 398 -13.07 -22.17 1.35
C SER A 398 -11.84 -21.59 0.62
N GLN A 399 -11.86 -20.29 0.32
CA GLN A 399 -10.77 -19.53 -0.32
C GLN A 399 -10.34 -18.33 0.52
N GLY A 400 -10.76 -18.27 1.79
CA GLY A 400 -10.45 -17.16 2.68
C GLY A 400 -9.08 -17.26 3.33
N LEU A 401 -8.64 -16.14 3.89
CA LEU A 401 -7.42 -16.04 4.67
C LEU A 401 -7.56 -16.80 5.99
N VAL A 402 -6.59 -17.68 6.27
CA VAL A 402 -6.52 -18.42 7.54
C VAL A 402 -6.36 -17.46 8.71
N ASN A 403 -5.44 -16.49 8.56
CA ASN A 403 -5.23 -15.42 9.52
C ASN A 403 -5.88 -14.14 9.05
N GLN A 404 -6.73 -13.55 9.90
CA GLN A 404 -7.50 -12.35 9.59
C GLN A 404 -7.01 -11.12 10.38
N CYS A 405 -5.77 -11.18 10.86
CA CYS A 405 -5.02 -10.08 11.46
C CYS A 405 -4.00 -9.51 10.48
N TRP A 406 -3.26 -8.45 10.86
CA TRP A 406 -2.30 -7.79 9.97
C TRP A 406 -1.21 -8.72 9.42
N LYS A 407 -0.82 -9.73 10.20
CA LYS A 407 0.02 -10.84 9.71
C LYS A 407 -0.86 -11.92 9.10
N ASP A 408 -1.37 -11.69 7.90
CA ASP A 408 -2.38 -12.56 7.27
C ASP A 408 -1.82 -13.83 6.59
N SER A 409 -0.50 -14.03 6.56
CA SER A 409 0.10 -15.29 6.10
C SER A 409 -0.42 -16.48 6.90
N TRP A 410 -0.69 -17.61 6.24
CA TRP A 410 -1.23 -18.83 6.87
C TRP A 410 -0.39 -19.37 8.05
N ASN A 411 0.91 -19.11 8.06
CA ASN A 411 1.87 -19.57 9.07
C ASN A 411 2.32 -18.45 10.04
N SER A 412 1.63 -17.32 10.13
CA SER A 412 2.13 -16.17 10.93
C SER A 412 1.89 -16.27 12.44
N ILE A 413 0.93 -17.10 12.85
CA ILE A 413 0.55 -17.30 14.26
C ILE A 413 1.01 -18.69 14.68
N MET A 414 2.13 -18.74 15.38
CA MET A 414 2.76 -19.99 15.82
C MET A 414 3.33 -19.87 17.22
N PHE A 415 3.42 -21.00 17.91
CA PHE A 415 4.10 -21.16 19.18
C PHE A 415 5.62 -21.01 18.99
N ALA A 416 6.34 -20.79 20.08
CA ALA A 416 7.80 -20.61 20.05
C ALA A 416 8.56 -21.82 19.48
N ASP A 417 7.97 -23.02 19.54
CA ASP A 417 8.52 -24.25 18.98
C ASP A 417 8.30 -24.40 17.45
N GLY A 418 7.57 -23.46 16.84
CA GLY A 418 7.25 -23.42 15.41
C GLY A 418 5.92 -24.08 15.03
N LYS A 419 5.16 -24.62 15.99
CA LYS A 419 3.82 -25.17 15.72
C LYS A 419 2.83 -24.05 15.40
N VAL A 420 2.10 -24.16 14.29
CA VAL A 420 1.04 -23.19 13.93
C VAL A 420 -0.17 -23.33 14.87
N ALA A 421 -0.72 -22.20 15.29
CA ALA A 421 -1.93 -22.14 16.13
C ALA A 421 -3.17 -22.62 15.37
N GLU A 422 -4.08 -23.29 16.07
CA GLU A 422 -5.32 -23.80 15.48
C GLU A 422 -6.47 -22.82 15.75
N PRO A 423 -7.39 -22.57 14.79
CA PRO A 423 -8.49 -21.61 14.97
C PRO A 423 -9.63 -22.15 15.85
N PRO A 424 -10.51 -21.28 16.41
CA PRO A 424 -10.48 -19.82 16.27
C PRO A 424 -9.28 -19.21 16.99
N ILE A 425 -8.77 -18.09 16.47
CA ILE A 425 -7.57 -17.44 17.00
C ILE A 425 -7.94 -16.04 17.51
N ALA A 426 -7.53 -15.73 18.73
CA ALA A 426 -7.62 -14.41 19.33
C ALA A 426 -6.22 -13.78 19.44
N THR A 427 -5.79 -13.00 18.45
CA THR A 427 -4.47 -12.35 18.50
C THR A 427 -4.47 -11.14 19.43
N CYS A 428 -3.33 -10.88 20.06
CA CYS A 428 -3.20 -9.86 21.11
C CYS A 428 -3.51 -8.44 20.59
N GLU A 429 -3.02 -8.07 19.40
CA GLU A 429 -3.22 -6.74 18.84
C GLU A 429 -4.69 -6.47 18.50
N ILE A 430 -5.46 -7.48 18.10
CA ILE A 430 -6.91 -7.34 17.88
C ILE A 430 -7.60 -7.00 19.20
N GLN A 431 -7.20 -7.61 20.31
CA GLN A 431 -7.76 -7.28 21.63
C GLN A 431 -7.39 -5.85 22.05
N GLY A 432 -6.15 -5.44 21.79
CA GLY A 432 -5.71 -4.06 21.97
C GLY A 432 -6.56 -3.07 21.15
N TYR A 433 -6.77 -3.34 19.86
CA TYR A 433 -7.63 -2.52 19.01
C TYR A 433 -9.08 -2.51 19.47
N ALA A 434 -9.58 -3.63 19.99
CA ALA A 434 -10.94 -3.74 20.51
C ALA A 434 -11.12 -2.93 21.80
N TYR A 435 -10.07 -2.80 22.61
CA TYR A 435 -10.04 -1.87 23.75
C TYR A 435 -10.04 -0.42 23.28
N ASP A 436 -9.10 -0.03 22.40
CA ASP A 436 -8.97 1.35 21.93
C ASP A 436 -10.22 1.83 21.18
N ALA A 437 -10.77 0.98 20.30
CA ALA A 437 -12.02 1.24 19.59
C ALA A 437 -13.20 1.52 20.55
N ARG A 438 -13.33 0.78 21.66
CA ARG A 438 -14.38 1.02 22.66
C ARG A 438 -14.20 2.35 23.38
N ILE A 439 -12.99 2.65 23.85
CA ILE A 439 -12.68 3.92 24.54
C ILE A 439 -12.94 5.12 23.64
N ARG A 440 -12.47 5.05 22.40
CA ARG A 440 -12.64 6.11 21.39
C ARG A 440 -14.08 6.29 20.97
N THR A 441 -14.79 5.20 20.74
CA THR A 441 -16.22 5.25 20.39
C THR A 441 -17.06 5.76 21.57
N ALA A 442 -16.68 5.46 22.82
CA ALA A 442 -17.36 6.01 23.99
C ALA A 442 -17.26 7.53 24.04
N ARG A 443 -16.07 8.09 23.73
CA ARG A 443 -15.90 9.55 23.61
C ARG A 443 -16.80 10.14 22.54
N LEU A 444 -16.81 9.56 21.32
CA LEU A 444 -17.69 10.01 20.23
C LEU A 444 -19.18 9.94 20.63
N ALA A 445 -19.58 8.85 21.28
CA ALA A 445 -20.94 8.67 21.77
C ALA A 445 -21.33 9.77 22.76
N ARG A 446 -20.44 10.10 23.70
CA ARG A 446 -20.68 11.14 24.72
C ARG A 446 -20.71 12.54 24.12
N ASP A 447 -19.68 12.87 23.35
CA ASP A 447 -19.37 14.26 22.97
C ASP A 447 -20.03 14.69 21.65
N VAL A 448 -20.24 13.75 20.71
CA VAL A 448 -20.70 14.05 19.34
C VAL A 448 -22.10 13.54 19.04
N TRP A 449 -22.41 12.31 19.46
CA TRP A 449 -23.72 11.65 19.25
C TRP A 449 -24.71 11.88 20.41
N HIS A 450 -24.23 12.42 21.54
CA HIS A 450 -25.03 12.75 22.72
C HIS A 450 -25.76 11.54 23.34
N ASP A 451 -25.08 10.40 23.39
CA ASP A 451 -25.52 9.11 23.93
C ASP A 451 -24.60 8.65 25.07
N PRO A 452 -24.68 9.28 26.26
CA PRO A 452 -23.81 8.96 27.38
C PRO A 452 -24.03 7.55 27.94
N ALA A 453 -25.23 6.97 27.79
CA ALA A 453 -25.49 5.61 28.26
C ALA A 453 -24.73 4.58 27.42
N PHE A 454 -24.68 4.76 26.10
CA PHE A 454 -23.86 3.92 25.23
C PHE A 454 -22.36 4.12 25.50
N ALA A 455 -21.93 5.35 25.79
CA ALA A 455 -20.55 5.64 26.19
C ALA A 455 -20.16 4.90 27.48
N ASP A 456 -20.96 5.01 28.55
CA ASP A 456 -20.72 4.34 29.82
C ASP A 456 -20.65 2.81 29.66
N GLN A 457 -21.49 2.24 28.78
CA GLN A 457 -21.46 0.82 28.47
C GLN A 457 -20.13 0.41 27.81
N LEU A 458 -19.67 1.18 26.82
CA LEU A 458 -18.42 0.91 26.11
C LEU A 458 -17.20 1.04 27.03
N GLU A 459 -17.18 2.03 27.92
CA GLU A 459 -16.13 2.20 28.92
C GLU A 459 -16.08 1.01 29.90
N HIS A 460 -17.24 0.52 30.35
CA HIS A 460 -17.31 -0.67 31.19
C HIS A 460 -16.80 -1.93 30.48
N GLU A 461 -17.21 -2.15 29.22
CA GLU A 461 -16.73 -3.27 28.41
C GLU A 461 -15.21 -3.19 28.15
N ALA A 462 -14.68 -1.99 27.90
CA ALA A 462 -13.25 -1.76 27.71
C ALA A 462 -12.45 -2.05 28.99
N ALA A 463 -12.93 -1.58 30.15
CA ALA A 463 -12.30 -1.86 31.44
C ALA A 463 -12.24 -3.36 31.75
N ALA A 464 -13.36 -4.08 31.51
CA ALA A 464 -13.43 -5.52 31.70
C ALA A 464 -12.49 -6.28 30.74
N LEU A 465 -12.38 -5.84 29.47
CA LEU A 465 -11.44 -6.43 28.52
C LEU A 465 -9.98 -6.21 28.96
N ARG A 466 -9.63 -5.00 29.40
CA ARG A 466 -8.28 -4.67 29.86
C ARG A 466 -7.85 -5.54 31.05
N GLU A 467 -8.72 -5.71 32.05
CA GLU A 467 -8.43 -6.53 33.23
C GLU A 467 -8.20 -8.00 32.86
N ARG A 468 -9.11 -8.59 32.07
CA ARG A 468 -8.97 -9.99 31.60
C ARG A 468 -7.71 -10.16 30.75
N PHE A 469 -7.47 -9.26 29.79
CA PHE A 469 -6.35 -9.35 28.87
C PHE A 469 -5.00 -9.37 29.59
N ASN A 470 -4.78 -8.45 30.55
CA ASN A 470 -3.52 -8.40 31.31
C ASN A 470 -3.31 -9.66 32.17
N THR A 471 -4.37 -10.39 32.50
CA THR A 471 -4.27 -11.68 33.19
C THR A 471 -4.04 -12.84 32.23
N ASP A 472 -4.88 -12.99 31.20
CA ASP A 472 -4.93 -14.22 30.39
C ASP A 472 -3.86 -14.26 29.29
N PHE A 473 -3.39 -13.10 28.81
CA PHE A 473 -2.35 -13.03 27.78
C PHE A 473 -0.95 -12.91 28.37
N TRP A 474 -0.77 -12.56 29.64
CA TRP A 474 0.57 -12.45 30.22
C TRP A 474 1.19 -13.83 30.48
N ILE A 475 2.38 -14.08 29.92
CA ILE A 475 3.13 -15.33 30.12
C ILE A 475 4.24 -15.06 31.13
N ALA A 476 3.96 -15.33 32.41
CA ALA A 476 4.88 -15.02 33.51
C ALA A 476 6.26 -15.68 33.35
N GLU A 477 6.31 -16.92 32.82
CA GLU A 477 7.56 -17.66 32.61
C GLU A 477 8.44 -17.06 31.53
N ARG A 478 7.85 -16.36 30.55
CA ARG A 478 8.56 -15.72 29.44
C ARG A 478 8.75 -14.22 29.62
N GLY A 479 7.97 -13.60 30.51
CA GLY A 479 8.02 -12.16 30.79
C GLY A 479 7.50 -11.29 29.65
N HIS A 480 6.51 -11.78 28.90
CA HIS A 480 5.85 -11.01 27.83
C HIS A 480 4.42 -11.50 27.57
N PHE A 481 3.65 -10.71 26.82
CA PHE A 481 2.32 -11.12 26.36
C PHE A 481 2.41 -12.21 25.29
N ALA A 482 1.45 -13.14 25.33
CA ALA A 482 1.20 -14.12 24.28
C ALA A 482 0.86 -13.42 22.96
N LEU A 483 1.30 -13.99 21.84
CA LEU A 483 0.91 -13.52 20.51
C LEU A 483 -0.60 -13.66 20.31
N ALA A 484 -1.18 -14.76 20.80
CA ALA A 484 -2.59 -15.09 20.65
C ALA A 484 -3.05 -16.10 21.72
N LEU A 485 -4.37 -16.29 21.81
CA LEU A 485 -4.97 -17.54 22.27
C LEU A 485 -5.41 -18.36 21.05
N ASP A 486 -5.10 -19.66 21.05
CA ASP A 486 -5.57 -20.58 20.00
C ASP A 486 -6.96 -21.16 20.32
N GLY A 487 -7.49 -22.04 19.45
CA GLY A 487 -8.81 -22.62 19.61
C GLY A 487 -8.98 -23.54 20.83
N GLY A 488 -7.88 -23.91 21.50
CA GLY A 488 -7.88 -24.56 22.80
C GLY A 488 -7.66 -23.60 23.97
N LYS A 489 -7.70 -22.29 23.71
CA LYS A 489 -7.38 -21.18 24.62
C LYS A 489 -5.98 -21.27 25.22
N ARG A 490 -5.04 -21.87 24.49
CA ARG A 490 -3.63 -21.93 24.89
C ARG A 490 -2.94 -20.64 24.48
N GLN A 491 -2.09 -20.12 25.37
CA GLN A 491 -1.23 -19.00 25.07
C GLN A 491 -0.21 -19.38 23.98
N VAL A 492 -0.31 -18.74 22.82
CA VAL A 492 0.66 -18.84 21.73
C VAL A 492 1.89 -18.01 22.12
N ASP A 493 2.95 -18.70 22.50
CA ASP A 493 4.03 -18.14 23.32
C ASP A 493 5.22 -17.56 22.55
N ALA A 494 5.15 -17.48 21.22
CA ALA A 494 6.21 -16.83 20.44
C ALA A 494 6.30 -15.33 20.74
N ALA A 495 7.53 -14.82 20.86
CA ALA A 495 7.80 -13.39 20.98
C ALA A 495 7.75 -12.74 19.60
N THR A 496 6.87 -11.74 19.44
CA THR A 496 6.59 -11.10 18.16
C THR A 496 6.41 -9.59 18.28
N SER A 497 6.43 -8.88 17.15
CA SER A 497 6.21 -7.43 17.11
C SER A 497 4.80 -7.02 17.55
N ASN A 498 3.81 -7.91 17.42
CA ASN A 498 2.39 -7.66 17.75
C ASN A 498 2.20 -7.06 19.15
N ILE A 499 3.03 -7.44 20.13
CA ILE A 499 2.93 -6.91 21.51
C ILE A 499 3.17 -5.40 21.58
N GLY A 500 3.89 -4.80 20.64
CA GLY A 500 4.09 -3.35 20.62
C GLY A 500 2.86 -2.58 20.17
N HIS A 501 1.92 -3.23 19.47
CA HIS A 501 0.60 -2.64 19.19
C HIS A 501 -0.26 -2.53 20.46
N LEU A 502 0.01 -3.35 21.48
CA LEU A 502 -0.65 -3.24 22.80
C LEU A 502 -0.28 -1.92 23.49
N LEU A 503 0.96 -1.46 23.32
CA LEU A 503 1.39 -0.14 23.79
C LEU A 503 0.72 1.00 23.01
N TRP A 504 0.51 0.83 21.70
CA TRP A 504 -0.18 1.86 20.91
C TRP A 504 -1.66 2.00 21.31
N SER A 505 -2.35 0.87 21.50
CA SER A 505 -3.75 0.84 21.97
C SER A 505 -3.94 1.31 23.42
N GLY A 506 -2.92 1.20 24.27
CA GLY A 506 -2.99 1.59 25.67
C GLY A 506 -3.65 0.56 26.59
N ILE A 507 -3.77 -0.70 26.15
CA ILE A 507 -4.37 -1.78 26.95
C ILE A 507 -3.42 -2.33 28.03
N VAL A 508 -2.10 -2.15 27.87
CA VAL A 508 -1.07 -2.70 28.77
C VAL A 508 -1.09 -1.99 30.13
N ASP A 509 -1.08 -2.74 31.22
CA ASP A 509 -0.89 -2.17 32.55
C ASP A 509 0.56 -1.76 32.80
N ASP A 510 0.75 -0.72 33.61
CA ASP A 510 2.06 -0.08 33.85
C ASP A 510 3.12 -1.10 34.34
N GLU A 511 2.71 -2.16 35.05
CA GLU A 511 3.61 -3.21 35.53
C GLU A 511 4.23 -4.09 34.43
N HIS A 512 3.59 -4.16 33.25
CA HIS A 512 4.04 -4.96 32.10
C HIS A 512 4.65 -4.11 30.98
N ALA A 513 4.48 -2.78 31.02
CA ALA A 513 4.96 -1.87 29.99
C ALA A 513 6.48 -1.95 29.81
N GLU A 514 7.24 -1.83 30.91
CA GLU A 514 8.71 -1.86 30.89
C GLU A 514 9.26 -3.17 30.31
N ALA A 515 8.68 -4.31 30.68
CA ALA A 515 9.09 -5.61 30.15
C ALA A 515 8.79 -5.74 28.65
N THR A 516 7.65 -5.21 28.20
CA THR A 516 7.26 -5.19 26.79
C THR A 516 8.23 -4.33 25.97
N VAL A 517 8.56 -3.13 26.47
CA VAL A 517 9.54 -2.22 25.86
C VAL A 517 10.91 -2.88 25.76
N ALA A 518 11.39 -3.47 26.86
CA ALA A 518 12.68 -4.14 26.91
C ALA A 518 12.79 -5.29 25.91
N LEU A 519 11.72 -6.10 25.76
CA LEU A 519 11.68 -7.19 24.79
C LEU A 519 11.73 -6.68 23.34
N LEU A 520 10.97 -5.65 23.00
CA LEU A 520 10.95 -5.10 21.64
C LEU A 520 12.32 -4.55 21.24
N LEU A 521 13.05 -3.95 22.18
CA LEU A 521 14.38 -3.38 21.92
C LEU A 521 15.52 -4.39 22.06
N ASP A 522 15.26 -5.58 22.60
CA ASP A 522 16.24 -6.67 22.68
C ASP A 522 16.78 -7.03 21.28
N PRO A 523 18.09 -7.30 21.11
CA PRO A 523 18.67 -7.68 19.82
C PRO A 523 17.99 -8.85 19.10
N LYS A 524 17.27 -9.72 19.82
CA LYS A 524 16.47 -10.79 19.20
C LYS A 524 15.25 -10.28 18.45
N MET A 525 14.68 -9.14 18.85
CA MET A 525 13.57 -8.46 18.18
C MET A 525 14.07 -7.32 17.30
N SER A 526 14.92 -6.45 17.83
CA SER A 526 15.46 -5.28 17.12
C SER A 526 16.60 -5.67 16.20
N SER A 527 16.39 -5.51 14.88
CA SER A 527 17.40 -5.82 13.85
C SER A 527 18.52 -4.79 13.73
N GLY A 528 18.39 -3.64 14.41
CA GLY A 528 19.20 -2.45 14.18
C GLY A 528 18.68 -1.55 13.04
N TRP A 529 17.70 -2.02 12.25
CA TRP A 529 16.96 -1.24 11.25
C TRP A 529 15.49 -0.99 11.64
N GLY A 530 14.91 -1.92 12.40
CA GLY A 530 13.54 -1.89 12.89
C GLY A 530 13.22 -3.18 13.65
N ILE A 531 11.95 -3.38 14.01
CA ILE A 531 11.51 -4.53 14.80
C ILE A 531 11.17 -5.69 13.87
N ARG A 532 11.73 -6.87 14.13
CA ARG A 532 11.38 -8.11 13.43
C ARG A 532 9.99 -8.54 13.81
N THR A 533 9.26 -9.15 12.87
CA THR A 533 7.93 -9.69 13.19
C THR A 533 7.96 -10.87 14.15
N MET A 534 9.13 -11.52 14.31
CA MET A 534 9.36 -12.63 15.23
C MET A 534 10.77 -12.57 15.80
N SER A 535 10.90 -12.95 17.07
CA SER A 535 12.16 -13.07 17.79
C SER A 535 13.09 -14.06 17.11
N SER A 536 14.35 -13.68 16.90
CA SER A 536 15.38 -14.57 16.36
C SER A 536 15.75 -15.75 17.27
N ALA A 537 15.17 -15.80 18.48
CA ALA A 537 15.35 -16.91 19.42
C ALA A 537 14.24 -17.99 19.32
N ASP A 538 13.13 -17.70 18.64
CA ASP A 538 12.03 -18.67 18.46
C ASP A 538 12.21 -19.45 17.15
N HIS A 539 11.73 -20.70 17.10
CA HIS A 539 12.00 -21.63 16.00
C HIS A 539 11.40 -21.21 14.66
N GLY A 540 10.33 -20.41 14.69
CA GLY A 540 9.66 -19.89 13.49
C GLY A 540 10.46 -18.82 12.75
N TYR A 541 11.50 -18.27 13.37
CA TYR A 541 12.23 -17.14 12.81
C TYR A 541 12.93 -17.50 11.51
N ASN A 542 12.61 -16.74 10.48
CA ASN A 542 13.33 -16.73 9.22
C ASN A 542 13.41 -15.27 8.73
N PRO A 543 14.61 -14.69 8.58
CA PRO A 543 14.80 -13.28 8.24
C PRO A 543 14.22 -12.88 6.87
N ILE A 544 13.90 -13.85 6.02
CA ILE A 544 13.31 -13.64 4.68
C ILE A 544 11.89 -14.25 4.57
N GLU A 545 11.25 -14.60 5.69
CA GLU A 545 9.85 -15.04 5.71
C GLU A 545 8.91 -13.85 5.95
N TYR A 546 7.88 -13.73 5.12
CA TYR A 546 7.04 -12.53 5.01
C TYR A 546 6.52 -11.98 6.35
N HIS A 547 6.03 -12.85 7.23
CA HIS A 547 5.49 -12.47 8.54
C HIS A 547 6.20 -13.13 9.74
N ASN A 548 7.32 -13.85 9.54
CA ASN A 548 8.01 -14.58 10.62
C ASN A 548 9.50 -14.24 10.74
N GLY A 549 9.88 -12.98 10.53
CA GLY A 549 11.24 -12.53 10.80
C GLY A 549 11.70 -11.31 10.01
N THR A 550 10.98 -10.92 8.97
CA THR A 550 11.18 -9.65 8.26
C THR A 550 10.89 -8.44 9.14
N VAL A 551 11.20 -7.24 8.65
CA VAL A 551 10.89 -5.96 9.29
C VAL A 551 9.91 -5.19 8.41
N TRP A 552 8.82 -4.74 9.03
CA TRP A 552 7.78 -3.96 8.38
C TRP A 552 7.83 -2.51 8.87
N PRO A 553 7.98 -1.52 7.98
CA PRO A 553 8.05 -0.12 8.38
C PRO A 553 6.83 0.36 9.18
N HIS A 554 5.62 -0.03 8.78
CA HIS A 554 4.40 0.39 9.45
C HIS A 554 4.30 -0.16 10.89
N ASP A 555 4.64 -1.43 11.08
CA ASP A 555 4.69 -2.13 12.38
C ASP A 555 5.70 -1.43 13.31
N THR A 556 6.93 -1.21 12.84
CA THR A 556 7.95 -0.49 13.61
C THR A 556 7.51 0.95 13.97
N ALA A 557 6.81 1.65 13.08
CA ALA A 557 6.30 2.99 13.36
C ALA A 557 5.15 3.00 14.40
N ILE A 558 4.25 2.01 14.35
CA ILE A 558 3.21 1.82 15.37
C ILE A 558 3.84 1.52 16.73
N ILE A 559 4.85 0.66 16.76
CA ILE A 559 5.60 0.34 17.97
C ILE A 559 6.26 1.60 18.55
N ALA A 560 6.95 2.39 17.71
CA ALA A 560 7.57 3.64 18.16
C ALA A 560 6.56 4.62 18.78
N GLU A 561 5.37 4.75 18.20
CA GLU A 561 4.30 5.57 18.77
C GLU A 561 3.73 4.99 20.08
N GLY A 562 3.64 3.66 20.19
CA GLY A 562 3.29 2.97 21.43
C GLY A 562 4.31 3.22 22.55
N LEU A 563 5.61 3.10 22.24
CA LEU A 563 6.68 3.46 23.17
C LEU A 563 6.55 4.91 23.65
N ARG A 564 6.30 5.85 22.72
CA ARG A 564 6.08 7.27 23.05
C ARG A 564 4.89 7.47 23.97
N ARG A 565 3.77 6.77 23.72
CA ARG A 565 2.55 6.84 24.52
C ARG A 565 2.80 6.43 25.97
N TYR A 566 3.66 5.44 26.20
CA TYR A 566 4.08 4.97 27.53
C TYR A 566 5.26 5.75 28.13
N GLY A 567 5.70 6.84 27.50
CA GLY A 567 6.76 7.73 28.03
C GLY A 567 8.18 7.37 27.61
N HIS A 568 8.39 6.29 26.85
CA HIS A 568 9.69 5.84 26.33
C HIS A 568 10.10 6.62 25.08
N ARG A 569 10.28 7.94 25.24
CA ARG A 569 10.52 8.87 24.13
C ARG A 569 11.87 8.68 23.45
N ALA A 570 12.91 8.31 24.21
CA ALA A 570 14.26 8.14 23.65
C ALA A 570 14.31 6.90 22.76
N GLU A 571 13.70 5.81 23.22
CA GLU A 571 13.57 4.54 22.53
C GLU A 571 12.68 4.68 21.28
N ALA A 572 11.56 5.41 21.39
CA ALA A 572 10.71 5.74 20.25
C ALA A 572 11.48 6.52 19.18
N ALA A 573 12.28 7.52 19.60
CA ALA A 573 13.10 8.30 18.68
C ALA A 573 14.20 7.46 18.01
N GLU A 574 14.81 6.51 18.73
CA GLU A 574 15.78 5.58 18.17
C GLU A 574 15.20 4.74 17.03
N LEU A 575 14.00 4.17 17.22
CA LEU A 575 13.31 3.40 16.16
C LEU A 575 12.93 4.29 14.97
N ALA A 576 12.41 5.49 15.24
CA ALA A 576 12.07 6.47 14.22
C ALA A 576 13.28 6.83 13.33
N LEU A 577 14.44 7.08 13.94
CA LEU A 577 15.67 7.40 13.23
C LEU A 577 16.19 6.22 12.40
N LYS A 578 16.14 5.00 12.95
CA LYS A 578 16.54 3.77 12.22
C LYS A 578 15.69 3.55 10.96
N LEU A 579 14.39 3.82 11.02
CA LEU A 579 13.53 3.77 9.82
C LEU A 579 13.89 4.85 8.79
N MET A 580 14.26 6.06 9.22
CA MET A 580 14.71 7.11 8.30
C MET A 580 16.07 6.78 7.66
N GLU A 581 16.98 6.15 8.40
CA GLU A 581 18.24 5.62 7.84
C GLU A 581 17.98 4.48 6.84
N ALA A 582 17.06 3.56 7.17
CA ALA A 582 16.63 2.51 6.24
C ALA A 582 16.03 3.12 4.97
N ALA A 583 15.20 4.17 5.08
CA ALA A 583 14.64 4.88 3.94
C ALA A 583 15.76 5.39 3.02
N ALA A 584 16.81 6.01 3.55
CA ALA A 584 17.95 6.48 2.76
C ALA A 584 18.65 5.34 1.98
N ALA A 585 18.75 4.14 2.56
CA ALA A 585 19.31 2.97 1.89
C ALA A 585 18.45 2.48 0.71
N PHE A 586 17.14 2.70 0.76
CA PHE A 586 16.16 2.37 -0.30
C PHE A 586 15.82 3.57 -1.21
N GLY A 587 16.73 4.55 -1.34
CA GLY A 587 16.50 5.70 -2.21
C GLY A 587 15.36 6.60 -1.71
N TYR A 588 15.20 6.69 -0.40
CA TYR A 588 14.19 7.46 0.34
C TYR A 588 12.74 6.97 0.16
N ARG A 589 12.54 5.78 -0.40
CA ARG A 589 11.26 5.08 -0.48
C ARG A 589 11.35 3.77 0.30
N LEU A 590 10.72 3.72 1.48
CA LEU A 590 10.64 2.48 2.23
C LEU A 590 9.82 1.45 1.45
N PRO A 591 10.32 0.21 1.24
CA PRO A 591 9.54 -0.86 0.65
C PRO A 591 8.46 -1.33 1.64
N GLU A 592 7.49 -2.10 1.16
CA GLU A 592 6.50 -2.80 1.99
C GLU A 592 7.11 -3.51 3.20
N VAL A 593 8.22 -4.21 2.94
CA VAL A 593 8.92 -5.07 3.88
C VAL A 593 10.38 -5.22 3.45
N PHE A 594 11.28 -5.45 4.39
CA PHE A 594 12.67 -5.83 4.13
C PHE A 594 13.14 -6.95 5.06
N ALA A 595 14.24 -7.62 4.71
CA ALA A 595 14.69 -8.80 5.44
C ALA A 595 15.21 -8.43 6.85
N GLY A 596 14.84 -9.22 7.85
CA GLY A 596 15.18 -8.95 9.26
C GLY A 596 16.50 -9.54 9.70
N PHE A 597 17.55 -9.45 8.88
CA PHE A 597 18.91 -9.76 9.31
C PHE A 597 19.44 -8.70 10.27
N ASP A 598 20.40 -9.07 11.11
CA ASP A 598 21.14 -8.09 11.91
C ASP A 598 21.82 -7.04 11.01
N ARG A 599 21.79 -5.78 11.46
CA ARG A 599 22.55 -4.70 10.83
C ARG A 599 24.06 -5.00 10.91
N LYS A 600 24.67 -5.30 9.76
CA LYS A 600 26.13 -5.51 9.61
C LYS A 600 26.85 -4.41 8.79
N GLY A 601 26.10 -3.47 8.22
CA GLY A 601 26.61 -2.40 7.39
C GLY A 601 25.57 -1.29 7.21
N ASP A 602 25.69 -0.54 6.12
CA ASP A 602 24.90 0.69 5.90
C ASP A 602 23.63 0.49 5.08
N LYS A 603 23.30 -0.76 4.71
CA LYS A 603 22.09 -1.08 3.95
C LYS A 603 21.35 -2.29 4.54
N PRO A 604 20.03 -2.20 4.73
CA PRO A 604 19.19 -3.38 4.95
C PRO A 604 19.25 -4.32 3.74
N VAL A 605 18.98 -5.61 3.97
CA VAL A 605 18.85 -6.59 2.90
C VAL A 605 17.42 -6.54 2.35
N GLU A 606 17.29 -6.48 1.03
CA GLU A 606 16.00 -6.38 0.35
C GLU A 606 15.17 -7.67 0.52
N TYR A 607 13.86 -7.53 0.65
CA TYR A 607 12.94 -8.65 0.45
C TYR A 607 12.79 -8.90 -1.07
N PRO A 608 12.56 -10.15 -1.54
CA PRO A 608 12.57 -10.43 -2.98
C PRO A 608 11.40 -9.81 -3.76
N THR A 609 10.22 -9.69 -3.17
CA THR A 609 9.00 -9.25 -3.88
C THR A 609 8.16 -8.21 -3.10
N PRO A 610 8.76 -7.16 -2.52
CA PRO A 610 8.00 -6.15 -1.79
C PRO A 610 7.26 -5.24 -2.77
N SER A 611 6.09 -4.76 -2.34
CA SER A 611 5.45 -3.63 -3.02
C SER A 611 6.29 -2.35 -2.83
N SER A 612 6.43 -1.57 -3.89
CA SER A 612 7.12 -0.28 -3.87
C SER A 612 6.69 0.57 -5.07
N PRO A 613 5.90 1.63 -4.88
CA PRO A 613 5.47 2.20 -3.60
C PRO A 613 4.40 1.36 -2.87
N GLN A 614 4.32 1.56 -1.55
CA GLN A 614 3.34 0.94 -0.67
C GLN A 614 2.84 1.96 0.37
N ALA A 615 1.52 1.99 0.60
CA ALA A 615 0.83 3.05 1.32
C ALA A 615 1.17 3.12 2.82
N TRP A 616 1.09 2.03 3.59
CA TRP A 616 1.42 2.06 5.02
C TRP A 616 2.92 2.28 5.29
N SER A 617 3.76 2.06 4.28
CA SER A 617 5.22 2.25 4.36
C SER A 617 5.53 3.72 4.13
N ALA A 618 4.88 4.36 3.15
CA ALA A 618 4.88 5.81 3.02
C ALA A 618 4.28 6.49 4.25
N GLY A 619 3.15 5.98 4.76
CA GLY A 619 2.53 6.45 6.01
C GLY A 619 3.46 6.31 7.22
N SER A 620 4.25 5.23 7.31
CA SER A 620 5.20 5.01 8.42
C SER A 620 6.18 6.17 8.60
N VAL A 621 6.65 6.79 7.50
CA VAL A 621 7.52 7.98 7.52
C VAL A 621 6.83 9.17 8.20
N LEU A 622 5.54 9.36 7.91
CA LEU A 622 4.73 10.41 8.51
C LEU A 622 4.47 10.14 10.00
N MET A 623 4.20 8.88 10.35
CA MET A 623 3.99 8.48 11.73
C MET A 623 5.24 8.65 12.59
N VAL A 624 6.42 8.26 12.11
CA VAL A 624 7.65 8.47 12.90
C VAL A 624 7.97 9.96 13.07
N LEU A 625 7.62 10.82 12.10
CA LEU A 625 7.70 12.27 12.29
C LEU A 625 6.72 12.75 13.36
N ARG A 626 5.46 12.29 13.31
CA ARG A 626 4.47 12.55 14.38
C ARG A 626 5.03 12.15 15.75
N THR A 627 5.66 10.98 15.85
CA THR A 627 6.27 10.46 17.09
C THR A 627 7.42 11.34 17.56
N LEU A 628 8.34 11.73 16.67
CA LEU A 628 9.49 12.59 16.99
C LEU A 628 9.08 13.96 17.50
N PHE A 629 8.13 14.61 16.81
CA PHE A 629 7.55 15.89 17.23
C PHE A 629 6.63 15.76 18.46
N GLY A 630 6.25 14.53 18.82
CA GLY A 630 5.28 14.26 19.88
C GLY A 630 3.93 14.91 19.62
N LEU A 631 3.49 14.93 18.36
CA LEU A 631 2.23 15.57 17.98
C LEU A 631 1.04 14.77 18.51
N ASP A 632 0.19 15.44 19.28
CA ASP A 632 -1.03 14.84 19.82
C ASP A 632 -2.16 15.87 19.98
N ALA A 633 -3.38 15.43 19.79
CA ALA A 633 -4.59 16.23 19.88
C ALA A 633 -5.20 16.13 21.29
N ASP A 634 -4.84 17.04 22.19
CA ASP A 634 -5.40 17.09 23.55
C ASP A 634 -6.58 18.07 23.60
N GLY A 635 -7.77 17.55 23.35
CA GLY A 635 -8.98 18.36 23.21
C GLY A 635 -8.81 19.40 22.09
N ALA A 636 -8.83 20.68 22.45
CA ALA A 636 -8.64 21.79 21.52
C ALA A 636 -7.17 22.26 21.41
N THR A 637 -6.23 21.55 22.04
CA THR A 637 -4.81 21.92 22.06
C THR A 637 -3.98 20.92 21.26
N LEU A 638 -3.21 21.40 20.29
CA LEU A 638 -2.17 20.61 19.66
C LEU A 638 -0.96 20.59 20.58
N ARG A 639 -0.65 19.42 21.15
CA ARG A 639 0.57 19.22 21.93
C ARG A 639 1.70 18.82 20.99
N SER A 640 2.87 19.34 21.30
CA SER A 640 4.16 18.84 20.83
C SER A 640 5.02 18.56 22.06
N ALA A 641 6.09 17.81 21.87
CA ALA A 641 6.99 17.49 22.97
C ALA A 641 8.38 18.09 22.75
N GLU A 642 9.17 18.17 23.81
CA GLU A 642 10.56 18.59 23.71
C GLU A 642 11.37 17.63 22.85
N ARG A 643 12.46 18.15 22.26
CA ARG A 643 13.38 17.39 21.43
C ARG A 643 13.83 16.10 22.12
N PRO A 644 13.75 14.94 21.45
CA PRO A 644 14.38 13.72 21.96
C PRO A 644 15.90 13.89 22.07
N ALA A 645 16.51 13.28 23.07
CA ALA A 645 17.97 13.20 23.16
C ALA A 645 18.54 12.43 21.95
N GLY A 646 19.68 12.88 21.42
CA GLY A 646 20.34 12.26 20.24
C GLY A 646 19.89 12.78 18.88
N PHE A 647 19.01 13.77 18.83
CA PHE A 647 18.59 14.43 17.60
C PHE A 647 19.34 15.75 17.40
N ASP A 648 20.31 15.76 16.50
CA ASP A 648 21.14 16.93 16.21
C ASP A 648 20.46 17.88 15.21
N GLY A 649 20.27 19.13 15.62
CA GLY A 649 19.80 20.23 14.77
C GLY A 649 18.36 20.69 15.01
N PRO A 650 18.01 21.92 14.58
CA PRO A 650 16.64 22.44 14.67
C PRO A 650 15.72 21.72 13.67
N VAL A 651 14.53 21.33 14.14
CA VAL A 651 13.51 20.72 13.27
C VAL A 651 12.16 21.37 13.51
N ARG A 652 11.56 21.83 12.40
CA ARG A 652 10.34 22.62 12.41
C ARG A 652 9.35 22.10 11.37
N LEU A 653 8.10 21.96 11.77
CA LEU A 653 6.96 21.70 10.88
C LEU A 653 6.10 22.96 10.81
N GLU A 654 5.98 23.53 9.61
CA GLU A 654 5.07 24.64 9.35
C GLU A 654 3.76 24.15 8.76
N ASN A 655 2.67 24.89 8.96
CA ASN A 655 1.35 24.61 8.38
C ASN A 655 0.71 23.27 8.81
N VAL A 656 0.99 22.80 10.03
CA VAL A 656 0.34 21.61 10.60
C VAL A 656 -1.18 21.86 10.70
N PRO A 657 -2.03 21.11 9.97
CA PRO A 657 -3.48 21.24 10.06
C PRO A 657 -4.00 20.69 11.39
N PHE A 658 -4.75 21.51 12.13
CA PHE A 658 -5.42 21.07 13.35
C PHE A 658 -6.67 21.92 13.62
N ARG A 659 -7.83 21.26 13.72
CA ARG A 659 -9.15 21.84 14.04
C ARG A 659 -9.49 23.10 13.23
N GLY A 660 -9.17 23.08 11.93
CA GLY A 660 -9.39 24.19 10.99
C GLY A 660 -8.30 25.28 10.99
N GLY A 661 -7.33 25.21 11.89
CA GLY A 661 -6.16 26.08 11.95
C GLY A 661 -4.91 25.49 11.31
N ARG A 662 -3.88 26.33 11.14
CA ARG A 662 -2.53 25.96 10.69
C ARG A 662 -1.52 26.36 11.77
N HIS A 663 -0.72 25.41 12.22
CA HIS A 663 0.20 25.59 13.34
C HIS A 663 1.66 25.42 12.91
N ILE A 664 2.56 26.08 13.64
CA ILE A 664 4.01 25.89 13.51
C ILE A 664 4.47 25.16 14.77
N ILE A 665 5.19 24.06 14.58
CA ILE A 665 5.78 23.26 15.66
C ILE A 665 7.29 23.25 15.46
N GLU A 666 8.03 23.57 16.51
CA GLU A 666 9.49 23.58 16.52
C GLU A 666 9.98 22.84 17.77
N ILE A 667 10.91 21.90 17.58
CA ILE A 667 11.51 21.09 18.65
C ILE A 667 13.02 21.17 18.63
#